data_AF-A0A8J4VGK7-F1
#
_entry.id   AF-A0A8J4VGK7-F1
#
_cell.length_a   1.000
_cell.length_b   1.000
_cell.length_c   1.000
_cell.angle_alpha   90.00
_cell.angle_beta   90.00
_cell.angle_gamma   90.00
#
_symmetry.space_group_name_H-M   'P 1'
#
loop_
_entity.id
_entity.type
_entity.pdbx_description
1 polymer ?
#
loop_
_entity_poly.entity_id
_entity_poly.type
_entity_poly.pdbx_seq_one_letter_code
_entity_poly.pdbx_strand_id
1 'polypeptide(L)'
;MGRLHTVFSIPSNLRDKLLDFKFVRGLTLFRIGRKEFKSICELRHLRLLHVKRTYISAIPNSITKLYNLQTLEIENCPYLRKLPKNLRNLTNLRHIKISLADIKQMPINLGQLTCLQTLPFFVIGQKIGHRIEELGRLSQLRGGLNIFNLEHVRDKEEAKTANLVGKTRVHKLEFHWSPERVGNNNDEDVLEGLQPHPLLKSLKIENFRGEKFPLWILAGDNSGGGLFLFNHLLEIRLVDCNKCQKIPTLGHLPCLKFLQIEGMNNVTCIGAEFYDSYSGVGSSTSRGGSGRNALFPALERLDLQSMPNLVEWKDTMDPTTTGMVFPRLEELTIKECKKLKSAPCHFPSLKKLDIERTCGTTFKNIISKLTTLVSLDMVDISELDCLPEHLWQNNTMSLMSLNIRYCADLVSILLPHEDDVCAPCMSLQSLYIYGCNKLSHLPNTLQTLNSLEKFEVINCPNVMYFPSLQGVAPLRTLRISFGVEVFPSGLQSCTSLSELYISICPNLKLIPDMPELHSLIRLDICDCPNLISIGDLRGLHSLNHLLIARCPKLSHLPDGLDCLTRLKYLGIGELCEELDVSTILCSIQHQHLQTSLEELELFGCDKLNTPPDEILRFTGLKRLQVHGWPSQRTFFKWINRRMRHLKSIGWARTMAR
;
A
#
# COMPACT_ATOMS: atom_id res chain seq x y z
N MET A 1 -48.98 -26.41 4.41
CA MET A 1 -47.88 -27.22 4.97
C MET A 1 -46.76 -27.25 3.94
N GLY A 2 -45.58 -26.70 4.25
CA GLY A 2 -44.42 -26.76 3.36
C GLY A 2 -43.14 -26.71 4.18
N ARG A 3 -42.41 -27.83 4.24
CA ARG A 3 -41.07 -27.97 4.83
C ARG A 3 -40.06 -27.21 3.95
N LEU A 4 -40.07 -25.88 3.99
CA LEU A 4 -39.13 -25.07 3.22
C LEU A 4 -37.86 -24.81 4.06
N HIS A 5 -36.80 -25.54 3.69
CA HIS A 5 -35.44 -25.46 4.23
C HIS A 5 -34.65 -24.22 3.75
N THR A 6 -35.35 -23.18 3.31
CA THR A 6 -34.80 -22.13 2.44
C THR A 6 -34.20 -20.97 3.24
N VAL A 7 -33.00 -20.52 2.85
CA VAL A 7 -32.41 -19.26 3.31
C VAL A 7 -33.14 -18.12 2.62
N PHE A 8 -33.87 -17.28 3.36
CA PHE A 8 -34.55 -16.12 2.78
C PHE A 8 -33.62 -14.90 2.81
N SER A 9 -33.49 -14.20 1.68
CA SER A 9 -32.85 -12.87 1.61
C SER A 9 -33.96 -11.84 1.45
N ILE A 10 -34.18 -11.00 2.46
CA ILE A 10 -35.36 -10.13 2.50
C ILE A 10 -34.91 -8.66 2.48
N PRO A 11 -35.23 -7.89 1.42
CA PRO A 11 -35.10 -6.43 1.42
C PRO A 11 -36.20 -5.78 2.29
N SER A 12 -35.94 -4.57 2.77
CA SER A 12 -36.75 -3.79 3.74
C SER A 12 -38.27 -3.73 3.54
N ASN A 13 -38.80 -4.11 2.37
CA ASN A 13 -40.18 -3.89 1.96
C ASN A 13 -41.13 -5.08 2.27
N LEU A 14 -40.66 -6.18 2.85
CA LEU A 14 -41.45 -7.41 3.13
C LEU A 14 -41.84 -7.55 4.62
N ARG A 15 -42.31 -6.43 5.20
CA ARG A 15 -42.62 -6.19 6.62
C ARG A 15 -43.59 -7.19 7.26
N ASP A 16 -44.67 -7.54 6.57
CA ASP A 16 -45.83 -8.20 7.20
C ASP A 16 -45.89 -9.71 6.98
N LYS A 17 -45.06 -10.26 6.08
CA LYS A 17 -45.06 -11.70 5.73
C LYS A 17 -44.00 -12.53 6.46
N LEU A 18 -43.06 -11.89 7.16
CA LEU A 18 -41.91 -12.57 7.80
C LEU A 18 -42.33 -13.50 8.95
N LEU A 19 -43.40 -13.14 9.68
CA LEU A 19 -43.96 -13.93 10.78
C LEU A 19 -44.81 -15.13 10.32
N ASP A 20 -45.25 -15.13 9.05
CA ASP A 20 -46.01 -16.25 8.48
C ASP A 20 -45.12 -17.51 8.33
N PHE A 21 -43.81 -17.33 8.20
CA PHE A 21 -42.85 -18.41 8.02
C PHE A 21 -42.34 -18.93 9.37
N LYS A 22 -43.21 -19.64 10.10
CA LYS A 22 -42.88 -20.19 11.44
C LYS A 22 -41.70 -21.16 11.48
N PHE A 23 -41.30 -21.76 10.35
CA PHE A 23 -40.27 -22.82 10.29
C PHE A 23 -38.93 -22.39 9.66
N VAL A 24 -38.69 -21.09 9.48
CA VAL A 24 -37.43 -20.59 8.88
C VAL A 24 -36.22 -21.04 9.68
N ARG A 25 -35.24 -21.62 8.99
CA ARG A 25 -33.96 -22.06 9.58
C ARG A 25 -32.78 -21.17 9.18
N GLY A 26 -32.87 -20.40 8.10
CA GLY A 26 -31.84 -19.47 7.68
C GLY A 26 -32.44 -18.16 7.19
N LEU A 27 -31.90 -17.04 7.66
CA LEU A 27 -32.38 -15.70 7.33
C LEU A 27 -31.21 -14.77 7.06
N THR A 28 -31.24 -14.09 5.92
CA THR A 28 -30.33 -13.02 5.55
C THR A 28 -31.09 -11.71 5.49
N LEU A 29 -30.58 -10.71 6.21
CA LEU A 29 -31.13 -9.37 6.30
C LEU A 29 -30.22 -8.40 5.59
N PHE A 30 -30.79 -7.57 4.74
CA PHE A 30 -30.04 -6.62 3.94
C PHE A 30 -30.65 -5.22 4.06
N ARG A 31 -29.85 -4.22 4.47
CA ARG A 31 -30.26 -2.81 4.61
C ARG A 31 -31.48 -2.59 5.53
N ILE A 32 -31.56 -3.30 6.65
CA ILE A 32 -32.71 -3.19 7.56
C ILE A 32 -32.64 -1.96 8.48
N GLY A 33 -33.79 -1.40 8.84
CA GLY A 33 -33.91 -0.29 9.79
C GLY A 33 -33.82 -0.73 11.27
N ARG A 34 -33.54 0.22 12.20
CA ARG A 34 -33.44 -0.05 13.66
C ARG A 34 -34.67 -0.74 14.28
N LYS A 35 -35.88 -0.51 13.74
CA LYS A 35 -37.14 -1.07 14.27
C LYS A 35 -37.36 -2.54 13.86
N GLU A 36 -36.80 -2.98 12.73
CA GLU A 36 -37.07 -4.28 12.11
C GLU A 36 -36.39 -5.46 12.82
N PHE A 37 -35.30 -5.20 13.55
CA PHE A 37 -34.52 -6.25 14.19
C PHE A 37 -35.28 -6.96 15.34
N LYS A 38 -36.29 -6.32 15.96
CA LYS A 38 -37.01 -6.91 17.11
C LYS A 38 -37.89 -8.09 16.72
N SER A 39 -38.64 -8.02 15.61
CA SER A 39 -39.64 -9.02 15.22
C SER A 39 -39.03 -10.39 14.85
N ILE A 40 -37.75 -10.41 14.48
CA ILE A 40 -37.00 -11.61 14.06
C ILE A 40 -36.82 -12.60 15.22
N CYS A 41 -36.94 -12.11 16.45
CA CYS A 41 -36.74 -12.91 17.65
C CYS A 41 -37.90 -13.90 17.92
N GLU A 42 -38.96 -13.87 17.10
CA GLU A 42 -40.08 -14.81 17.14
C GLU A 42 -39.82 -16.08 16.31
N LEU A 43 -38.81 -16.09 15.44
CA LEU A 43 -38.45 -17.22 14.57
C LEU A 43 -37.65 -18.30 15.32
N ARG A 44 -38.30 -19.03 16.23
CA ARG A 44 -37.66 -19.99 17.17
C ARG A 44 -36.87 -21.13 16.51
N HIS A 45 -37.14 -21.45 15.25
CA HIS A 45 -36.44 -22.49 14.49
C HIS A 45 -35.19 -22.00 13.75
N LEU A 46 -34.87 -20.71 13.85
CA LEU A 46 -33.74 -20.10 13.14
C LEU A 46 -32.41 -20.70 13.63
N ARG A 47 -31.58 -21.11 12.68
CA ARG A 47 -30.23 -21.67 12.88
C ARG A 47 -29.15 -20.77 12.30
N LEU A 48 -29.44 -20.02 11.24
CA LEU A 48 -28.52 -19.08 10.62
C LEU A 48 -29.17 -17.71 10.54
N LEU A 49 -28.48 -16.70 11.08
CA LEU A 49 -28.83 -15.30 10.92
C LEU A 49 -27.64 -14.57 10.31
N HIS A 50 -27.82 -14.04 9.10
CA HIS A 50 -26.85 -13.19 8.42
C HIS A 50 -27.41 -11.76 8.32
N VAL A 51 -26.66 -10.76 8.77
CA VAL A 51 -27.02 -9.34 8.71
C VAL A 51 -25.96 -8.60 7.90
N LYS A 52 -26.37 -7.99 6.79
CA LYS A 52 -25.44 -7.34 5.87
C LYS A 52 -25.83 -5.90 5.57
N ARG A 53 -24.84 -5.01 5.46
CA ARG A 53 -25.00 -3.61 4.99
C ARG A 53 -26.10 -2.85 5.74
N THR A 54 -26.03 -2.88 7.08
CA THR A 54 -27.06 -2.36 7.97
C THR A 54 -26.48 -1.31 8.92
N TYR A 55 -27.28 -0.29 9.27
CA TYR A 55 -26.88 0.85 10.13
C TYR A 55 -27.19 0.62 11.62
N ILE A 56 -27.13 -0.63 12.10
CA ILE A 56 -27.40 -0.94 13.51
C ILE A 56 -26.22 -0.57 14.40
N SER A 57 -26.52 0.01 15.56
CA SER A 57 -25.51 0.32 16.57
C SER A 57 -25.31 -0.77 17.62
N ALA A 58 -26.28 -1.68 17.74
CA ALA A 58 -26.27 -2.80 18.67
C ALA A 58 -27.17 -3.92 18.13
N ILE A 59 -26.78 -5.17 18.39
CA ILE A 59 -27.69 -6.32 18.22
C ILE A 59 -28.65 -6.31 19.43
N PRO A 60 -29.97 -6.36 19.23
CA PRO A 60 -30.92 -6.32 20.34
C PRO A 60 -30.83 -7.59 21.19
N ASN A 61 -30.99 -7.42 22.50
CA ASN A 61 -30.99 -8.52 23.46
C ASN A 61 -32.07 -9.57 23.19
N SER A 62 -33.12 -9.26 22.45
CA SER A 62 -34.18 -10.22 22.10
C SER A 62 -33.66 -11.39 21.25
N ILE A 63 -32.53 -11.24 20.55
CA ILE A 63 -31.91 -12.33 19.77
C ILE A 63 -31.56 -13.55 20.64
N THR A 64 -31.38 -13.35 21.95
CA THR A 64 -31.04 -14.42 22.90
C THR A 64 -32.20 -15.40 23.15
N LYS A 65 -33.38 -15.14 22.57
CA LYS A 65 -34.52 -16.06 22.53
C LYS A 65 -34.44 -17.10 21.41
N LEU A 66 -33.47 -16.96 20.49
CA LEU A 66 -33.29 -17.87 19.36
C LEU A 66 -32.41 -19.07 19.75
N TYR A 67 -32.85 -19.90 20.70
CA TYR A 67 -32.05 -20.99 21.29
C TYR A 67 -31.48 -22.02 20.29
N ASN A 68 -32.05 -22.11 19.08
CA ASN A 68 -31.59 -22.99 18.01
C ASN A 68 -30.53 -22.35 17.09
N LEU A 69 -30.15 -21.09 17.33
CA LEU A 69 -29.21 -20.37 16.48
C LEU A 69 -27.81 -21.02 16.55
N GLN A 70 -27.26 -21.35 15.40
CA GLN A 70 -25.95 -21.98 15.21
C GLN A 70 -24.94 -21.01 14.60
N THR A 71 -25.37 -20.12 13.71
CA THR A 71 -24.52 -19.15 13.02
C THR A 71 -25.12 -17.76 13.11
N LEU A 72 -24.32 -16.82 13.61
CA LEU A 72 -24.58 -15.38 13.59
C LEU A 72 -23.48 -14.72 12.75
N GLU A 73 -23.84 -14.21 11.59
CA GLU A 73 -22.94 -13.54 10.66
C GLU A 73 -23.37 -12.08 10.48
N ILE A 74 -22.43 -11.14 10.64
CA ILE A 74 -22.66 -9.72 10.50
C ILE A 74 -21.55 -9.14 9.64
N GLU A 75 -21.93 -8.63 8.47
CA GLU A 75 -21.03 -8.13 7.46
C GLU A 75 -21.37 -6.68 7.12
N ASN A 76 -20.36 -5.83 6.92
CA ASN A 76 -20.55 -4.46 6.43
C ASN A 76 -21.53 -3.63 7.30
N CYS A 77 -21.43 -3.74 8.63
CA CYS A 77 -22.23 -2.97 9.60
C CYS A 77 -21.32 -2.01 10.39
N PRO A 78 -20.96 -0.84 9.85
CA PRO A 78 -19.86 -0.01 10.37
C PRO A 78 -20.16 0.63 11.74
N TYR A 79 -21.43 0.73 12.15
CA TYR A 79 -21.81 1.36 13.41
C TYR A 79 -22.00 0.39 14.58
N LEU A 80 -21.80 -0.92 14.37
CA LEU A 80 -22.07 -1.93 15.39
C LEU A 80 -21.04 -1.83 16.53
N ARG A 81 -21.51 -1.43 17.73
CA ARG A 81 -20.65 -1.23 18.91
C ARG A 81 -20.93 -2.17 20.07
N LYS A 82 -22.05 -2.92 20.04
CA LYS A 82 -22.51 -3.73 21.17
C LYS A 82 -23.10 -5.07 20.72
N LEU A 83 -22.62 -6.14 21.35
CA LEU A 83 -23.20 -7.48 21.32
C LEU A 83 -24.34 -7.61 22.36
N PRO A 84 -25.27 -8.57 22.21
CA PRO A 84 -26.37 -8.74 23.13
C PRO A 84 -25.85 -9.26 24.49
N LYS A 85 -26.35 -8.70 25.59
CA LYS A 85 -25.83 -8.95 26.95
C LYS A 85 -25.86 -10.43 27.35
N ASN A 86 -26.94 -11.15 27.01
CA ASN A 86 -27.16 -12.54 27.41
C ASN A 86 -26.86 -13.53 26.28
N LEU A 87 -25.80 -13.30 25.49
CA LEU A 87 -25.44 -14.18 24.38
C LEU A 87 -25.20 -15.64 24.84
N ARG A 88 -24.81 -15.83 26.11
CA ARG A 88 -24.69 -17.12 26.80
C ARG A 88 -25.92 -18.05 26.67
N ASN A 89 -27.11 -17.50 26.45
CA ASN A 89 -28.34 -18.28 26.28
C ASN A 89 -28.39 -19.06 24.96
N LEU A 90 -27.55 -18.70 23.98
CA LEU A 90 -27.51 -19.34 22.66
C LEU A 90 -26.57 -20.55 22.68
N THR A 91 -26.84 -21.55 23.51
CA THR A 91 -25.94 -22.69 23.77
C THR A 91 -25.59 -23.54 22.53
N ASN A 92 -26.43 -23.49 21.48
CA ASN A 92 -26.20 -24.16 20.20
C ASN A 92 -25.32 -23.36 19.23
N LEU A 93 -24.88 -22.15 19.60
CA LEU A 93 -24.13 -21.27 18.73
C LEU A 93 -22.73 -21.83 18.47
N ARG A 94 -22.38 -21.96 17.19
CA ARG A 94 -21.10 -22.50 16.70
C ARG A 94 -20.27 -21.43 16.00
N HIS A 95 -20.90 -20.47 15.34
CA HIS A 95 -20.18 -19.47 14.55
C HIS A 95 -20.70 -18.07 14.88
N ILE A 96 -19.80 -17.22 15.38
CA ILE A 96 -19.99 -15.78 15.41
C ILE A 96 -18.99 -15.22 14.39
N LYS A 97 -19.50 -14.63 13.31
CA LYS A 97 -18.68 -13.97 12.30
C LYS A 97 -19.09 -12.51 12.26
N ILE A 98 -18.30 -11.66 12.87
CA ILE A 98 -18.57 -10.23 12.92
C ILE A 98 -17.27 -9.58 12.47
N SER A 99 -17.32 -8.78 11.41
CA SER A 99 -16.18 -7.96 11.00
C SER A 99 -15.70 -7.12 12.19
N LEU A 100 -14.38 -6.91 12.31
CA LEU A 100 -13.78 -6.02 13.32
C LEU A 100 -14.56 -4.70 13.32
N ALA A 101 -15.42 -4.57 14.32
CA ALA A 101 -16.27 -3.43 14.56
C ALA A 101 -15.83 -2.85 15.90
N ASP A 102 -16.18 -1.60 16.18
CA ASP A 102 -15.85 -0.87 17.42
C ASP A 102 -16.51 -1.48 18.70
N ILE A 103 -16.57 -2.81 18.80
CA ILE A 103 -17.12 -3.55 19.93
C ILE A 103 -16.16 -3.42 21.10
N LYS A 104 -16.54 -2.58 22.05
CA LYS A 104 -15.70 -2.26 23.21
C LYS A 104 -15.66 -3.35 24.29
N GLN A 105 -16.55 -4.34 24.23
CA GLN A 105 -16.66 -5.37 25.27
C GLN A 105 -17.37 -6.63 24.76
N MET A 106 -16.92 -7.80 25.23
CA MET A 106 -17.64 -9.07 25.05
C MET A 106 -18.87 -9.15 25.96
N PRO A 107 -19.91 -9.93 25.61
CA PRO A 107 -21.04 -10.18 26.49
C PRO A 107 -20.62 -11.00 27.72
N ILE A 108 -21.39 -10.89 28.80
CA ILE A 108 -21.06 -11.54 30.07
C ILE A 108 -21.21 -13.07 29.97
N ASN A 109 -20.27 -13.80 30.56
CA ASN A 109 -20.20 -15.26 30.61
C ASN A 109 -20.21 -15.93 29.22
N LEU A 110 -19.52 -15.33 28.25
CA LEU A 110 -19.41 -15.90 26.90
C LEU A 110 -18.84 -17.33 26.92
N GLY A 111 -18.01 -17.67 27.89
CA GLY A 111 -17.39 -19.00 28.03
C GLY A 111 -18.39 -20.14 28.23
N GLN A 112 -19.67 -19.85 28.50
CA GLN A 112 -20.74 -20.85 28.52
C GLN A 112 -21.09 -21.39 27.13
N LEU A 113 -20.67 -20.72 26.05
CA LEU A 113 -20.86 -21.16 24.66
C LEU A 113 -19.80 -22.21 24.27
N THR A 114 -19.76 -23.34 24.98
CA THR A 114 -18.71 -24.38 24.84
C THR A 114 -18.65 -25.03 23.46
N CYS A 115 -19.74 -24.97 22.68
CA CYS A 115 -19.80 -25.46 21.30
C CYS A 115 -19.32 -24.43 20.25
N LEU A 116 -18.86 -23.26 20.68
CA LEU A 116 -18.43 -22.20 19.77
C LEU A 116 -17.13 -22.60 19.06
N GLN A 117 -17.17 -22.59 17.73
CA GLN A 117 -16.09 -22.98 16.84
C GLN A 117 -15.43 -21.77 16.17
N THR A 118 -16.16 -20.70 15.94
CA THR A 118 -15.60 -19.51 15.27
C THR A 118 -15.96 -18.25 16.05
N LEU A 119 -14.91 -17.51 16.43
CA LEU A 119 -14.98 -16.21 17.07
C LEU A 119 -13.78 -15.38 16.58
N PRO A 120 -13.97 -14.33 15.78
CA PRO A 120 -12.87 -13.57 15.18
C PRO A 120 -12.06 -12.79 16.21
N PHE A 121 -12.69 -12.34 17.29
CA PHE A 121 -12.02 -11.57 18.33
C PHE A 121 -12.64 -11.77 19.72
N PHE A 122 -11.83 -11.53 20.75
CA PHE A 122 -12.22 -11.56 22.16
C PHE A 122 -11.68 -10.30 22.86
N VAL A 123 -12.57 -9.46 23.37
CA VAL A 123 -12.21 -8.22 24.09
C VAL A 123 -12.33 -8.42 25.59
N ILE A 124 -11.21 -8.32 26.30
CA ILE A 124 -11.15 -8.54 27.75
C ILE A 124 -11.72 -7.32 28.48
N GLY A 125 -12.65 -7.58 29.39
CA GLY A 125 -13.25 -6.58 30.28
C GLY A 125 -12.76 -6.72 31.72
N GLN A 126 -12.90 -5.65 32.51
CA GLN A 126 -12.45 -5.60 33.91
C GLN A 126 -13.43 -6.28 34.91
N LYS A 127 -14.69 -6.44 34.50
CA LYS A 127 -15.76 -7.00 35.34
C LYS A 127 -15.81 -8.52 35.25
N ILE A 128 -16.28 -9.17 36.32
CA ILE A 128 -16.51 -10.62 36.38
C ILE A 128 -17.39 -11.06 35.20
N GLY A 129 -17.04 -12.19 34.59
CA GLY A 129 -17.72 -12.72 33.41
C GLY A 129 -17.32 -12.07 32.08
N HIS A 130 -16.37 -11.13 32.09
CA HIS A 130 -15.74 -10.55 30.88
C HIS A 130 -14.23 -10.79 30.83
N ARG A 131 -13.69 -11.51 31.81
CA ARG A 131 -12.26 -11.78 31.97
C ARG A 131 -11.79 -12.88 31.03
N ILE A 132 -10.48 -13.03 30.94
CA ILE A 132 -9.83 -13.98 30.04
C ILE A 132 -10.16 -15.45 30.34
N GLU A 133 -10.55 -15.77 31.58
CA GLU A 133 -11.03 -17.11 31.98
C GLU A 133 -12.23 -17.61 31.14
N GLU A 134 -13.05 -16.69 30.63
CA GLU A 134 -14.19 -17.04 29.77
C GLU A 134 -13.71 -17.57 28.41
N LEU A 135 -12.57 -17.08 27.90
CA LEU A 135 -11.94 -17.61 26.70
C LEU A 135 -11.38 -19.03 26.93
N GLY A 136 -10.94 -19.32 28.16
CA GLY A 136 -10.50 -20.66 28.59
C GLY A 136 -11.50 -21.77 28.29
N ARG A 137 -12.78 -21.49 28.55
CA ARG A 137 -13.88 -22.45 28.40
C ARG A 137 -14.26 -22.74 26.94
N LEU A 138 -13.82 -21.91 25.99
CA LEU A 138 -14.13 -22.03 24.56
C LEU A 138 -13.13 -22.97 23.85
N SER A 139 -13.17 -24.27 24.17
CA SER A 139 -12.18 -25.26 23.71
C SER A 139 -12.31 -25.66 22.23
N GLN A 140 -13.47 -25.45 21.60
CA GLN A 140 -13.73 -25.86 20.21
C GLN A 140 -13.35 -24.80 19.17
N LEU A 141 -12.77 -23.68 19.61
CA LEU A 141 -12.38 -22.59 18.72
C LEU A 141 -11.38 -23.06 17.67
N ARG A 142 -11.58 -22.57 16.45
CA ARG A 142 -10.73 -22.81 15.30
C ARG A 142 -10.60 -21.56 14.44
N GLY A 143 -9.57 -21.53 13.61
CA GLY A 143 -9.34 -20.43 12.70
C GLY A 143 -8.36 -19.40 13.26
N GLY A 144 -8.62 -18.12 13.00
CA GLY A 144 -7.90 -16.99 13.59
C GLY A 144 -8.65 -16.38 14.76
N LEU A 145 -7.92 -15.92 15.77
CA LEU A 145 -8.46 -15.28 16.97
C LEU A 145 -7.62 -14.06 17.36
N ASN A 146 -8.27 -12.91 17.48
CA ASN A 146 -7.66 -11.67 17.96
C ASN A 146 -8.06 -11.41 19.41
N ILE A 147 -7.12 -11.20 20.32
CA ILE A 147 -7.38 -10.94 21.74
C ILE A 147 -7.02 -9.49 22.05
N PHE A 148 -7.99 -8.71 22.48
CA PHE A 148 -7.85 -7.28 22.78
C PHE A 148 -7.92 -6.99 24.27
N ASN A 149 -7.33 -5.84 24.63
CA ASN A 149 -7.26 -5.30 25.97
C ASN A 149 -6.51 -6.20 26.95
N LEU A 150 -5.38 -6.75 26.52
CA LEU A 150 -4.55 -7.62 27.35
C LEU A 150 -4.00 -6.91 28.59
N GLU A 151 -3.97 -5.58 28.61
CA GLU A 151 -3.64 -4.77 29.80
C GLU A 151 -4.60 -4.96 31.00
N HIS A 152 -5.75 -5.59 30.79
CA HIS A 152 -6.69 -5.90 31.87
C HIS A 152 -6.41 -7.23 32.58
N VAL A 153 -5.45 -8.04 32.09
CA VAL A 153 -5.05 -9.31 32.71
C VAL A 153 -4.06 -9.01 33.83
N ARG A 154 -4.27 -9.58 35.03
CA ARG A 154 -3.49 -9.19 36.23
C ARG A 154 -2.14 -9.86 36.39
N ASP A 155 -1.95 -11.06 35.88
CA ASP A 155 -0.72 -11.82 36.07
C ASP A 155 -0.68 -13.05 35.13
N LYS A 156 0.42 -13.79 35.22
CA LYS A 156 0.66 -15.04 34.49
C LYS A 156 -0.41 -16.10 34.77
N GLU A 157 -0.92 -16.21 35.98
CA GLU A 157 -1.90 -17.24 36.35
C GLU A 157 -3.27 -16.93 35.76
N GLU A 158 -3.71 -15.67 35.78
CA GLU A 158 -4.92 -15.25 35.07
C GLU A 158 -4.78 -15.47 33.56
N ALA A 159 -3.62 -15.15 32.97
CA ALA A 159 -3.37 -15.39 31.55
C ALA A 159 -3.46 -16.89 31.17
N LYS A 160 -2.93 -17.80 31.99
CA LYS A 160 -3.01 -19.26 31.78
C LYS A 160 -4.45 -19.77 31.71
N THR A 161 -5.39 -19.12 32.40
CA THR A 161 -6.81 -19.50 32.32
C THR A 161 -7.38 -19.39 30.92
N ALA A 162 -6.76 -18.62 30.03
CA ALA A 162 -7.11 -18.55 28.61
C ALA A 162 -6.96 -19.90 27.89
N ASN A 163 -6.13 -20.82 28.39
CA ASN A 163 -5.86 -22.15 27.84
C ASN A 163 -5.71 -22.15 26.30
N LEU A 164 -4.77 -21.35 25.78
CA LEU A 164 -4.52 -21.29 24.33
C LEU A 164 -3.79 -22.55 23.84
N VAL A 165 -2.93 -23.16 24.66
CA VAL A 165 -2.33 -24.48 24.39
C VAL A 165 -3.40 -25.53 24.08
N GLY A 166 -4.52 -25.56 24.81
CA GLY A 166 -5.60 -26.52 24.53
C GLY A 166 -6.37 -26.27 23.22
N LYS A 167 -6.19 -25.13 22.55
CA LYS A 167 -6.94 -24.71 21.35
C LYS A 167 -6.24 -25.14 20.06
N THR A 168 -6.10 -26.45 19.86
CA THR A 168 -5.30 -27.07 18.80
C THR A 168 -5.69 -26.70 17.35
N ARG A 169 -6.91 -26.19 17.14
CA ARG A 169 -7.44 -25.82 15.81
C ARG A 169 -7.33 -24.31 15.52
N VAL A 170 -6.80 -23.52 16.45
CA VAL A 170 -6.46 -22.11 16.22
C VAL A 170 -5.08 -22.05 15.58
N HIS A 171 -5.00 -21.46 14.39
CA HIS A 171 -3.77 -21.41 13.59
C HIS A 171 -3.27 -19.97 13.37
N LYS A 172 -4.08 -18.96 13.72
CA LYS A 172 -3.68 -17.56 13.71
C LYS A 172 -4.07 -16.91 15.04
N LEU A 173 -3.12 -16.24 15.70
CA LEU A 173 -3.35 -15.51 16.94
C LEU A 173 -2.81 -14.09 16.82
N GLU A 174 -3.59 -13.13 17.31
CA GLU A 174 -3.14 -11.75 17.43
C GLU A 174 -3.39 -11.27 18.86
N PHE A 175 -2.35 -10.76 19.51
CA PHE A 175 -2.37 -10.21 20.86
C PHE A 175 -2.29 -8.69 20.80
N HIS A 176 -3.30 -8.02 21.36
CA HIS A 176 -3.46 -6.57 21.27
C HIS A 176 -3.59 -5.96 22.67
N TRP A 177 -2.68 -5.06 23.00
CA TRP A 177 -2.85 -4.16 24.13
C TRP A 177 -3.30 -2.78 23.66
N SER A 178 -3.98 -2.02 24.53
CA SER A 178 -4.37 -0.64 24.23
C SER A 178 -3.15 0.29 24.16
N PRO A 179 -3.00 1.12 23.09
CA PRO A 179 -1.90 2.08 22.99
C PRO A 179 -2.03 3.24 24.00
N GLU A 180 -3.25 3.58 24.42
CA GLU A 180 -3.57 4.70 25.32
C GLU A 180 -3.49 4.32 26.81
N ARG A 181 -3.07 3.09 27.16
CA ARG A 181 -3.05 2.62 28.54
C ARG A 181 -2.05 3.38 29.42
N VAL A 182 -2.45 3.64 30.68
CA VAL A 182 -1.65 4.30 31.71
C VAL A 182 -1.05 3.25 32.65
N GLY A 183 0.28 3.26 32.85
CA GLY A 183 1.02 2.30 33.69
C GLY A 183 1.71 1.17 32.92
N ASN A 184 2.53 0.39 33.63
CA ASN A 184 3.15 -0.85 33.14
C ASN A 184 3.55 -1.72 34.33
N ASN A 185 2.94 -2.89 34.51
CA ASN A 185 3.28 -3.70 35.69
C ASN A 185 3.39 -5.21 35.43
N ASN A 186 2.95 -5.76 34.28
CA ASN A 186 2.89 -7.22 34.13
C ASN A 186 2.79 -7.77 32.68
N ASP A 187 2.99 -6.96 31.64
CA ASP A 187 2.83 -7.42 30.24
C ASP A 187 3.64 -8.70 29.96
N GLU A 188 4.87 -8.76 30.48
CA GLU A 188 5.76 -9.92 30.38
C GLU A 188 5.12 -11.18 30.99
N ASP A 189 4.61 -11.08 32.22
CA ASP A 189 3.93 -12.18 32.91
C ASP A 189 2.68 -12.65 32.15
N VAL A 190 1.89 -11.71 31.63
CA VAL A 190 0.69 -11.99 30.85
C VAL A 190 1.07 -12.74 29.57
N LEU A 191 2.02 -12.22 28.80
CA LEU A 191 2.44 -12.85 27.55
C LEU A 191 3.11 -14.21 27.79
N GLU A 192 3.88 -14.36 28.87
CA GLU A 192 4.45 -15.63 29.33
C GLU A 192 3.38 -16.66 29.71
N GLY A 193 2.25 -16.23 30.29
CA GLY A 193 1.14 -17.11 30.69
C GLY A 193 0.19 -17.51 29.56
N LEU A 194 0.08 -16.71 28.49
CA LEU A 194 -0.85 -16.97 27.39
C LEU A 194 -0.52 -18.24 26.59
N GLN A 195 0.77 -18.55 26.42
CA GLN A 195 1.34 -19.74 25.76
C GLN A 195 0.49 -20.29 24.59
N PRO A 196 0.75 -19.88 23.33
CA PRO A 196 0.06 -20.41 22.17
C PRO A 196 0.28 -21.91 21.96
N HIS A 197 -0.61 -22.53 21.18
CA HIS A 197 -0.44 -23.94 20.78
C HIS A 197 0.72 -24.12 19.78
N PRO A 198 1.48 -25.24 19.83
CA PRO A 198 2.69 -25.38 19.01
C PRO A 198 2.49 -25.43 17.48
N LEU A 199 1.28 -25.78 17.04
CA LEU A 199 0.93 -25.85 15.60
C LEU A 199 0.47 -24.50 15.03
N LEU A 200 0.75 -23.39 15.72
CA LEU A 200 0.39 -22.05 15.25
C LEU A 200 1.12 -21.72 13.94
N LYS A 201 0.40 -21.10 13.00
CA LYS A 201 0.93 -20.69 11.68
C LYS A 201 1.20 -19.20 11.57
N SER A 202 0.50 -18.36 12.34
CA SER A 202 0.65 -16.90 12.29
C SER A 202 0.48 -16.31 13.69
N LEU A 203 1.43 -15.48 14.10
CA LEU A 203 1.46 -14.79 15.39
C LEU A 203 1.66 -13.28 15.18
N LYS A 204 0.74 -12.47 15.72
CA LYS A 204 0.92 -11.01 15.82
C LYS A 204 0.93 -10.59 17.29
N ILE A 205 1.89 -9.74 17.66
CA ILE A 205 1.95 -9.08 18.97
C ILE A 205 1.96 -7.58 18.71
N GLU A 206 1.00 -6.86 19.29
CA GLU A 206 0.79 -5.44 19.05
C GLU A 206 0.74 -4.65 20.37
N ASN A 207 1.47 -3.53 20.43
CA ASN A 207 1.51 -2.60 21.56
C ASN A 207 2.03 -3.22 22.88
N PHE A 208 2.88 -4.24 22.84
CA PHE A 208 3.48 -4.86 24.03
C PHE A 208 4.53 -3.94 24.70
N ARG A 209 4.43 -3.72 26.01
CA ARG A 209 5.33 -2.82 26.77
C ARG A 209 6.28 -3.56 27.73
N GLY A 210 6.41 -4.88 27.62
CA GLY A 210 7.48 -5.62 28.30
C GLY A 210 8.85 -5.32 27.68
N GLU A 211 9.90 -5.42 28.49
CA GLU A 211 11.29 -5.26 28.05
C GLU A 211 11.80 -6.51 27.36
N LYS A 212 11.29 -7.69 27.75
CA LYS A 212 11.68 -9.00 27.26
C LYS A 212 10.49 -9.78 26.70
N PHE A 213 10.77 -10.54 25.66
CA PHE A 213 9.84 -11.53 25.12
C PHE A 213 9.83 -12.80 25.99
N PRO A 214 8.72 -13.55 26.00
CA PRO A 214 8.55 -14.74 26.84
C PRO A 214 9.50 -15.87 26.46
N LEU A 215 9.76 -16.80 27.37
CA LEU A 215 10.66 -17.92 27.12
C LEU A 215 10.14 -18.84 26.00
N TRP A 216 8.83 -18.99 25.87
CA TRP A 216 8.25 -19.86 24.84
C TRP A 216 8.46 -19.37 23.40
N ILE A 217 8.78 -18.08 23.18
CA ILE A 217 9.20 -17.59 21.84
C ILE A 217 10.72 -17.68 21.66
N LEU A 218 11.47 -17.79 22.76
CA LEU A 218 12.94 -17.79 22.82
C LEU A 218 13.56 -19.19 22.93
N ALA A 219 12.77 -20.21 23.29
CA ALA A 219 13.29 -21.52 23.70
C ALA A 219 13.95 -22.29 22.54
N GLY A 220 15.27 -22.11 22.43
CA GLY A 220 16.19 -23.09 21.86
C GLY A 220 16.68 -24.07 22.94
N ASP A 221 16.55 -25.37 22.63
CA ASP A 221 17.12 -26.63 23.17
C ASP A 221 17.49 -26.85 24.66
N ASN A 222 17.57 -25.87 25.55
CA ASN A 222 18.28 -26.04 26.83
C ASN A 222 17.42 -26.30 28.08
N SER A 223 16.11 -26.46 27.95
CA SER A 223 15.32 -27.12 28.99
C SER A 223 14.98 -28.52 28.51
N GLY A 224 15.55 -29.55 29.15
CA GLY A 224 15.44 -30.99 28.83
C GLY A 224 14.03 -31.61 28.86
N GLY A 225 13.01 -30.89 28.39
CA GLY A 225 11.71 -31.36 27.97
C GLY A 225 11.38 -30.62 26.68
N GLY A 226 11.80 -31.20 25.55
CA GLY A 226 11.67 -30.58 24.23
C GLY A 226 10.24 -30.20 23.90
N LEU A 227 10.05 -28.95 23.49
CA LEU A 227 8.89 -28.54 22.71
C LEU A 227 9.40 -27.61 21.61
N PHE A 228 9.50 -28.14 20.39
CA PHE A 228 9.66 -27.38 19.15
C PHE A 228 8.41 -26.52 18.95
N LEU A 229 8.30 -25.44 19.71
CA LEU A 229 7.03 -24.77 19.94
C LEU A 229 6.46 -24.14 18.66
N PHE A 230 7.22 -23.97 17.57
CA PHE A 230 6.72 -23.27 16.39
C PHE A 230 7.34 -23.72 15.05
N ASN A 231 7.61 -25.02 14.87
CA ASN A 231 8.12 -25.52 13.57
C ASN A 231 7.16 -25.29 12.39
N HIS A 232 5.91 -24.91 12.64
CA HIS A 232 4.90 -24.65 11.62
C HIS A 232 4.58 -23.16 11.42
N LEU A 233 5.27 -22.28 12.14
CA LEU A 233 5.01 -20.84 12.12
C LEU A 233 5.52 -20.26 10.81
N LEU A 234 4.61 -19.69 10.03
CA LEU A 234 4.85 -19.12 8.71
C LEU A 234 5.01 -17.60 8.78
N GLU A 235 4.40 -16.96 9.78
CA GLU A 235 4.31 -15.51 9.89
C GLU A 235 4.47 -15.06 11.34
N ILE A 236 5.31 -14.05 11.54
CA ILE A 236 5.44 -13.30 12.79
C ILE A 236 5.33 -11.81 12.49
N ARG A 237 4.50 -11.11 13.26
CA ARG A 237 4.42 -9.64 13.25
C ARG A 237 4.59 -9.10 14.66
N LEU A 238 5.60 -8.27 14.88
CA LEU A 238 5.83 -7.54 16.12
C LEU A 238 5.58 -6.06 15.80
N VAL A 239 4.55 -5.45 16.39
CA VAL A 239 4.11 -4.09 16.06
C VAL A 239 4.02 -3.25 17.34
N ASP A 240 4.65 -2.09 17.37
CA ASP A 240 4.63 -1.15 18.49
C ASP A 240 5.08 -1.75 19.84
N CYS A 241 5.98 -2.74 19.79
CA CYS A 241 6.67 -3.34 20.94
C CYS A 241 7.79 -2.42 21.48
N ASN A 242 7.44 -1.15 21.72
CA ASN A 242 8.38 -0.03 21.83
C ASN A 242 9.33 -0.07 23.03
N LYS A 243 8.99 -0.84 24.08
CA LYS A 243 9.82 -0.99 25.29
C LYS A 243 10.81 -2.15 25.21
N CYS A 244 10.64 -3.07 24.26
CA CYS A 244 11.53 -4.20 24.09
C CYS A 244 12.95 -3.74 23.75
N GLN A 245 13.92 -4.28 24.47
CA GLN A 245 15.33 -3.93 24.28
C GLN A 245 16.00 -4.78 23.19
N LYS A 246 15.44 -5.97 22.91
CA LYS A 246 15.96 -6.94 21.95
C LYS A 246 14.84 -7.58 21.14
N ILE A 247 15.18 -8.02 19.94
CA ILE A 247 14.33 -8.86 19.10
C ILE A 247 14.51 -10.33 19.56
N PRO A 248 13.44 -11.14 19.61
CA PRO A 248 13.58 -12.55 19.97
C PRO A 248 14.44 -13.32 18.96
N THR A 249 15.00 -14.44 19.38
CA THR A 249 15.74 -15.35 18.50
C THR A 249 14.77 -16.04 17.54
N LEU A 250 14.84 -15.73 16.26
CA LEU A 250 13.89 -16.24 15.25
C LEU A 250 14.57 -17.02 14.12
N GLY A 251 15.91 -16.96 14.00
CA GLY A 251 16.62 -17.56 12.88
C GLY A 251 16.61 -19.08 12.83
N HIS A 252 16.30 -19.75 13.94
CA HIS A 252 16.13 -21.21 14.00
C HIS A 252 14.77 -21.69 13.44
N LEU A 253 13.81 -20.80 13.14
CA LEU A 253 12.47 -21.18 12.72
C LEU A 253 12.46 -21.69 11.26
N PRO A 254 12.13 -22.99 11.02
CA PRO A 254 12.38 -23.62 9.72
C PRO A 254 11.35 -23.27 8.63
N CYS A 255 10.16 -22.83 9.01
CA CYS A 255 9.05 -22.57 8.08
C CYS A 255 8.64 -21.09 8.01
N LEU A 256 9.33 -20.21 8.74
CA LEU A 256 9.00 -18.78 8.77
C LEU A 256 9.24 -18.17 7.39
N LYS A 257 8.17 -17.68 6.76
CA LYS A 257 8.18 -17.04 5.43
C LYS A 257 8.12 -15.53 5.50
N PHE A 258 7.41 -14.99 6.50
CA PHE A 258 7.21 -13.56 6.65
C PHE A 258 7.49 -13.10 8.09
N LEU A 259 8.35 -12.09 8.21
CA LEU A 259 8.70 -11.45 9.47
C LEU A 259 8.53 -9.94 9.35
N GLN A 260 7.65 -9.36 10.16
CA GLN A 260 7.49 -7.91 10.30
C GLN A 260 7.89 -7.47 11.69
N ILE A 261 8.74 -6.45 11.75
CA ILE A 261 9.17 -5.79 12.98
C ILE A 261 8.95 -4.30 12.79
N GLU A 262 7.95 -3.77 13.49
CA GLU A 262 7.51 -2.40 13.39
C GLU A 262 7.41 -1.78 14.78
N GLY A 263 7.89 -0.54 14.96
CA GLY A 263 7.70 0.18 16.23
C GLY A 263 8.40 -0.49 17.41
N MET A 264 9.72 -0.68 17.31
CA MET A 264 10.58 -1.20 18.38
C MET A 264 11.61 -0.16 18.82
N ASN A 265 11.12 0.95 19.39
CA ASN A 265 11.93 2.14 19.67
C ASN A 265 13.15 1.92 20.57
N ASN A 266 13.16 0.94 21.48
CA ASN A 266 14.30 0.72 22.39
C ASN A 266 15.38 -0.22 21.83
N VAL A 267 15.14 -0.87 20.68
CA VAL A 267 16.14 -1.72 20.05
C VAL A 267 17.20 -0.85 19.37
N THR A 268 18.45 -1.00 19.82
CA THR A 268 19.60 -0.26 19.27
C THR A 268 20.47 -1.10 18.34
N CYS A 269 20.43 -2.43 18.47
CA CYS A 269 21.24 -3.36 17.68
C CYS A 269 20.45 -4.65 17.38
N ILE A 270 20.54 -5.13 16.15
CA ILE A 270 20.17 -6.51 15.76
C ILE A 270 21.46 -7.32 15.76
N GLY A 271 21.72 -8.03 16.87
CA GLY A 271 22.94 -8.82 17.08
C GLY A 271 22.80 -10.30 16.75
N ALA A 272 23.82 -11.09 17.12
CA ALA A 272 23.87 -12.53 16.90
C ALA A 272 22.66 -13.28 17.49
N GLU A 273 22.10 -12.76 18.59
CA GLU A 273 20.95 -13.36 19.28
C GLU A 273 19.68 -13.43 18.44
N PHE A 274 19.58 -12.64 17.37
CA PHE A 274 18.44 -12.68 16.45
C PHE A 274 18.46 -13.95 15.59
N TYR A 275 19.67 -14.40 15.25
CA TYR A 275 19.91 -15.48 14.31
C TYR A 275 19.96 -16.83 15.02
N ASP A 276 20.75 -16.93 16.08
CA ASP A 276 20.90 -18.17 16.85
C ASP A 276 21.15 -17.87 18.34
N SER A 277 20.76 -18.83 19.17
CA SER A 277 20.97 -18.84 20.62
C SER A 277 22.42 -19.17 21.02
N TYR A 278 23.27 -19.61 20.09
CA TYR A 278 24.66 -19.98 20.36
C TYR A 278 25.55 -18.76 20.63
N SER A 279 25.58 -18.32 21.88
CA SER A 279 26.67 -17.49 22.39
C SER A 279 27.91 -18.36 22.56
N GLY A 280 29.01 -17.99 21.90
CA GLY A 280 30.27 -18.72 21.94
C GLY A 280 30.78 -19.02 23.35
N VAL A 281 30.82 -20.31 23.68
CA VAL A 281 31.77 -20.91 24.63
C VAL A 281 32.16 -22.25 24.03
N GLY A 282 33.47 -22.45 23.82
CA GLY A 282 34.01 -23.62 23.15
C GLY A 282 33.53 -24.93 23.78
N SER A 283 32.90 -25.76 22.97
CA SER A 283 32.86 -27.20 23.19
C SER A 283 33.40 -27.85 21.93
N SER A 284 34.71 -28.06 21.94
CA SER A 284 35.38 -29.10 21.17
C SER A 284 34.82 -30.46 21.63
N THR A 285 33.65 -30.83 21.13
CA THR A 285 33.25 -32.23 21.04
C THR A 285 32.77 -32.49 19.62
N SER A 286 33.71 -33.03 18.85
CA SER A 286 33.51 -33.74 17.61
C SER A 286 32.27 -34.63 17.66
N ARG A 287 31.20 -34.20 17.00
CA ARG A 287 30.21 -35.11 16.42
C ARG A 287 30.04 -34.76 14.95
N GLY A 288 30.76 -35.53 14.12
CA GLY A 288 30.48 -35.61 12.69
C GLY A 288 29.04 -36.02 12.47
N GLY A 289 28.32 -35.23 11.69
CA GLY A 289 26.91 -35.40 11.41
C GLY A 289 26.40 -34.27 10.53
N SER A 290 26.62 -34.44 9.22
CA SER A 290 26.07 -33.70 8.08
C SER A 290 24.85 -32.79 8.35
N GLY A 291 25.01 -31.49 8.10
CA GLY A 291 23.91 -30.53 7.99
C GLY A 291 24.32 -29.11 8.37
N ARG A 292 24.93 -28.36 7.44
CA ARG A 292 25.01 -26.89 7.55
C ARG A 292 23.57 -26.35 7.52
N ASN A 293 22.92 -26.25 8.67
CA ASN A 293 21.55 -25.71 8.71
C ASN A 293 21.63 -24.21 8.43
N ALA A 294 20.99 -23.78 7.35
CA ALA A 294 20.80 -22.37 7.07
C ALA A 294 19.91 -21.75 8.14
N LEU A 295 20.25 -20.53 8.59
CA LEU A 295 19.35 -19.73 9.41
C LEU A 295 18.27 -19.15 8.49
N PHE A 296 17.10 -18.83 9.04
CA PHE A 296 15.92 -18.38 8.29
C PHE A 296 15.73 -19.11 6.94
N PRO A 297 15.70 -20.46 6.92
CA PRO A 297 15.84 -21.24 5.69
C PRO A 297 14.68 -21.06 4.69
N ALA A 298 13.52 -20.59 5.17
CA ALA A 298 12.30 -20.39 4.40
C ALA A 298 11.84 -18.92 4.32
N LEU A 299 12.61 -17.97 4.87
CA LEU A 299 12.16 -16.57 4.94
C LEU A 299 12.16 -15.94 3.55
N GLU A 300 10.99 -15.52 3.10
CA GLU A 300 10.73 -14.93 1.79
C GLU A 300 10.66 -13.40 1.87
N ARG A 301 10.16 -12.86 3.00
CA ARG A 301 10.02 -11.42 3.22
C ARG A 301 10.36 -10.98 4.64
N LEU A 302 11.15 -9.91 4.74
CA LEU A 302 11.54 -9.27 5.99
C LEU A 302 11.24 -7.75 5.93
N ASP A 303 10.45 -7.28 6.88
CA ASP A 303 10.08 -5.88 7.00
C ASP A 303 10.59 -5.31 8.34
N LEU A 304 11.47 -4.32 8.29
CA LEU A 304 11.92 -3.52 9.44
C LEU A 304 11.37 -2.09 9.28
N GLN A 305 10.47 -1.66 10.16
CA GLN A 305 9.78 -0.37 10.03
C GLN A 305 9.78 0.40 11.35
N SER A 306 9.91 1.72 11.28
CA SER A 306 9.76 2.61 12.45
C SER A 306 10.61 2.16 13.64
N MET A 307 11.90 1.90 13.41
CA MET A 307 12.88 1.56 14.46
C MET A 307 13.88 2.72 14.66
N PRO A 308 13.46 3.84 15.29
CA PRO A 308 14.20 5.11 15.26
C PRO A 308 15.54 5.12 16.01
N ASN A 309 15.76 4.19 16.93
CA ASN A 309 17.03 4.07 17.67
C ASN A 309 17.91 2.92 17.21
N LEU A 310 17.49 2.17 16.20
CA LEU A 310 18.30 1.10 15.64
C LEU A 310 19.54 1.70 14.96
N VAL A 311 20.73 1.34 15.44
CA VAL A 311 22.02 1.84 14.95
C VAL A 311 22.74 0.79 14.10
N GLU A 312 22.68 -0.47 14.53
CA GLU A 312 23.50 -1.54 13.97
C GLU A 312 22.65 -2.77 13.66
N TRP A 313 22.80 -3.34 12.47
CA TRP A 313 22.32 -4.68 12.15
C TRP A 313 23.53 -5.53 11.74
N LYS A 314 23.97 -6.39 12.68
CA LYS A 314 25.20 -7.17 12.58
C LYS A 314 25.05 -8.31 11.58
N ASP A 315 26.10 -8.50 10.79
CA ASP A 315 26.29 -9.69 9.97
C ASP A 315 26.97 -10.79 10.83
N THR A 316 26.54 -12.05 10.71
CA THR A 316 27.11 -13.17 11.48
C THR A 316 28.26 -13.88 10.75
N MET A 317 28.81 -13.24 9.71
CA MET A 317 29.83 -13.83 8.84
C MET A 317 31.19 -13.98 9.54
N ASP A 318 31.33 -15.03 10.34
CA ASP A 318 32.59 -15.75 10.43
C ASP A 318 32.57 -16.84 9.34
N PRO A 319 33.32 -16.69 8.23
CA PRO A 319 33.28 -17.58 7.07
C PRO A 319 33.66 -19.03 7.37
N THR A 320 34.12 -19.32 8.60
CA THR A 320 34.61 -20.64 9.00
C THR A 320 33.58 -21.51 9.72
N THR A 321 32.46 -20.94 10.23
CA THR A 321 31.66 -21.65 11.26
C THR A 321 30.13 -21.69 11.08
N THR A 322 29.48 -20.81 10.30
CA THR A 322 27.99 -20.83 10.18
C THR A 322 27.49 -20.84 8.72
N GLY A 323 26.36 -21.54 8.48
CA GLY A 323 25.71 -21.65 7.17
C GLY A 323 25.07 -20.34 6.68
N MET A 324 24.48 -20.34 5.46
CA MET A 324 23.82 -19.16 4.89
C MET A 324 22.66 -18.65 5.77
N VAL A 325 22.54 -17.33 5.97
CA VAL A 325 21.56 -16.72 6.88
C VAL A 325 20.21 -16.40 6.23
N PHE A 326 20.18 -16.02 4.96
CA PHE A 326 18.94 -15.65 4.26
C PHE A 326 18.91 -16.28 2.85
N PRO A 327 18.84 -17.61 2.74
CA PRO A 327 18.95 -18.28 1.43
C PRO A 327 17.77 -18.00 0.49
N ARG A 328 16.60 -17.61 1.02
CA ARG A 328 15.35 -17.46 0.24
C ARG A 328 14.70 -16.07 0.33
N LEU A 329 15.38 -15.10 0.96
CA LEU A 329 14.79 -13.77 1.14
C LEU A 329 14.66 -13.07 -0.21
N GLU A 330 13.41 -12.82 -0.65
CA GLU A 330 13.10 -12.20 -1.93
C GLU A 330 12.70 -10.73 -1.79
N GLU A 331 12.07 -10.35 -0.67
CA GLU A 331 11.64 -8.98 -0.37
C GLU A 331 12.23 -8.48 0.95
N LEU A 332 12.92 -7.34 0.90
CA LEU A 332 13.45 -6.64 2.07
C LEU A 332 12.91 -5.20 2.10
N THR A 333 12.27 -4.85 3.21
CA THR A 333 11.74 -3.51 3.45
C THR A 333 12.40 -2.90 4.68
N ILE A 334 12.98 -1.70 4.56
CA ILE A 334 13.58 -0.95 5.67
C ILE A 334 13.01 0.48 5.64
N LYS A 335 12.15 0.82 6.60
CA LYS A 335 11.46 2.13 6.63
C LYS A 335 11.66 2.83 7.96
N GLU A 336 11.90 4.14 7.93
CA GLU A 336 11.97 4.98 9.13
C GLU A 336 13.05 4.51 10.14
N CYS A 337 14.16 3.98 9.63
CA CYS A 337 15.31 3.47 10.40
C CYS A 337 16.51 4.44 10.32
N LYS A 338 16.28 5.71 10.66
CA LYS A 338 17.22 6.82 10.37
C LYS A 338 18.61 6.69 10.99
N LYS A 339 18.76 6.00 12.11
CA LYS A 339 20.05 5.82 12.80
C LYS A 339 20.82 4.59 12.34
N LEU A 340 20.22 3.72 11.52
CA LEU A 340 20.84 2.47 11.08
C LEU A 340 21.99 2.82 10.14
N LYS A 341 23.21 2.42 10.51
CA LYS A 341 24.44 2.68 9.74
C LYS A 341 25.06 1.43 9.12
N SER A 342 24.73 0.25 9.63
CA SER A 342 25.24 -1.02 9.15
C SER A 342 24.13 -2.04 9.01
N ALA A 343 24.22 -2.87 7.96
CA ALA A 343 23.32 -3.97 7.70
C ALA A 343 24.10 -5.10 7.01
N PRO A 344 23.61 -6.36 7.08
CA PRO A 344 24.18 -7.47 6.33
C PRO A 344 24.25 -7.16 4.84
N CYS A 345 25.27 -7.69 4.17
CA CYS A 345 25.50 -7.46 2.74
C CYS A 345 25.15 -8.67 1.87
N HIS A 346 24.85 -9.83 2.47
CA HIS A 346 24.68 -11.09 1.74
C HIS A 346 23.21 -11.53 1.70
N PHE A 347 22.52 -11.18 0.61
CA PHE A 347 21.16 -11.65 0.31
C PHE A 347 21.11 -12.29 -1.09
N PRO A 348 21.38 -13.60 -1.21
CA PRO A 348 21.57 -14.25 -2.51
C PRO A 348 20.31 -14.26 -3.40
N SER A 349 19.11 -14.18 -2.80
CA SER A 349 17.83 -14.33 -3.52
C SER A 349 17.00 -13.05 -3.59
N LEU A 350 17.55 -11.89 -3.19
CA LEU A 350 16.80 -10.66 -3.01
C LEU A 350 16.40 -10.02 -4.34
N LYS A 351 15.10 -10.00 -4.63
CA LYS A 351 14.53 -9.43 -5.87
C LYS A 351 13.99 -8.02 -5.68
N LYS A 352 13.48 -7.69 -4.49
CA LYS A 352 12.86 -6.40 -4.20
C LYS A 352 13.45 -5.78 -2.94
N LEU A 353 13.90 -4.54 -3.06
CA LEU A 353 14.40 -3.73 -1.97
C LEU A 353 13.61 -2.42 -1.90
N ASP A 354 12.94 -2.19 -0.77
CA ASP A 354 12.21 -0.94 -0.46
C ASP A 354 12.89 -0.28 0.75
N ILE A 355 13.56 0.84 0.53
CA ILE A 355 14.21 1.62 1.59
C ILE A 355 13.60 3.01 1.66
N GLU A 356 13.11 3.37 2.83
CA GLU A 356 12.48 4.66 3.08
C GLU A 356 13.07 5.28 4.35
N ARG A 357 13.44 6.56 4.30
CA ARG A 357 13.81 7.36 5.48
C ARG A 357 14.88 6.71 6.34
N THR A 358 15.98 6.35 5.68
CA THR A 358 17.13 5.61 6.23
C THR A 358 18.44 6.30 5.81
N CYS A 359 19.55 6.01 6.50
CA CYS A 359 20.87 6.54 6.16
C CYS A 359 21.48 5.86 4.91
N GLY A 360 22.16 6.64 4.07
CA GLY A 360 22.80 6.18 2.83
C GLY A 360 23.90 5.14 3.05
N THR A 361 24.56 5.12 4.21
CA THR A 361 25.56 4.09 4.56
C THR A 361 24.95 2.68 4.61
N THR A 362 23.74 2.55 5.16
CA THR A 362 23.01 1.28 5.20
C THR A 362 22.66 0.79 3.79
N PHE A 363 22.16 1.69 2.94
CA PHE A 363 21.90 1.37 1.55
C PHE A 363 23.17 0.91 0.81
N LYS A 364 24.28 1.64 0.96
CA LYS A 364 25.60 1.28 0.40
C LYS A 364 26.05 -0.12 0.83
N ASN A 365 25.87 -0.46 2.10
CA ASN A 365 26.23 -1.78 2.65
C ASN A 365 25.42 -2.92 2.02
N ILE A 366 24.09 -2.77 1.95
CA ILE A 366 23.18 -3.79 1.41
C ILE A 366 23.48 -4.05 -0.07
N ILE A 367 23.69 -3.01 -0.87
CA ILE A 367 23.93 -3.13 -2.32
C ILE A 367 25.28 -3.78 -2.68
N SER A 368 26.29 -3.70 -1.81
CA SER A 368 27.68 -4.08 -2.12
C SER A 368 27.87 -5.48 -2.73
N LYS A 369 27.02 -6.46 -2.41
CA LYS A 369 27.10 -7.84 -2.94
C LYS A 369 25.79 -8.36 -3.57
N LEU A 370 24.81 -7.49 -3.79
CA LEU A 370 23.51 -7.89 -4.37
C LEU A 370 23.59 -8.05 -5.88
N THR A 371 23.20 -9.22 -6.39
CA THR A 371 23.24 -9.56 -7.83
C THR A 371 21.87 -9.92 -8.44
N THR A 372 20.85 -10.14 -7.61
CA THR A 372 19.53 -10.67 -8.03
C THR A 372 18.41 -9.62 -8.02
N LEU A 373 18.74 -8.35 -7.81
CA LEU A 373 17.77 -7.29 -7.59
C LEU A 373 17.00 -6.94 -8.88
N VAL A 374 15.67 -7.02 -8.82
CA VAL A 374 14.75 -6.71 -9.92
C VAL A 374 14.10 -5.34 -9.76
N SER A 375 13.80 -4.95 -8.51
CA SER A 375 13.12 -3.70 -8.19
C SER A 375 13.76 -3.02 -6.98
N LEU A 376 14.06 -1.73 -7.13
CA LEU A 376 14.56 -0.85 -6.07
C LEU A 376 13.64 0.37 -5.92
N ASP A 377 13.07 0.54 -4.72
CA ASP A 377 12.34 1.75 -4.32
C ASP A 377 13.11 2.44 -3.19
N MET A 378 13.44 3.71 -3.39
CA MET A 378 14.21 4.54 -2.47
C MET A 378 13.44 5.82 -2.20
N VAL A 379 13.17 6.10 -0.94
CA VAL A 379 12.42 7.29 -0.51
C VAL A 379 13.15 8.01 0.61
N ASP A 380 13.50 9.28 0.42
CA ASP A 380 14.06 10.16 1.47
C ASP A 380 15.29 9.52 2.17
N ILE A 381 16.28 9.11 1.38
CA ILE A 381 17.55 8.58 1.89
C ILE A 381 18.50 9.74 2.19
N SER A 382 18.90 9.87 3.46
CA SER A 382 19.81 10.93 3.92
C SER A 382 21.27 10.54 3.71
N GLU A 383 22.18 11.52 3.56
CA GLU A 383 23.63 11.28 3.42
C GLU A 383 24.00 10.43 2.18
N LEU A 384 23.12 10.39 1.18
CA LEU A 384 23.35 9.71 -0.09
C LEU A 384 23.59 10.74 -1.19
N ASP A 385 24.86 10.98 -1.48
CA ASP A 385 25.37 11.88 -2.51
C ASP A 385 25.23 11.31 -3.92
N CYS A 386 25.54 10.02 -4.08
CA CYS A 386 25.48 9.28 -5.34
C CYS A 386 25.06 7.82 -5.12
N LEU A 387 24.54 7.18 -6.18
CA LEU A 387 24.26 5.74 -6.15
C LEU A 387 25.56 4.92 -6.31
N PRO A 388 25.73 3.82 -5.55
CA PRO A 388 26.94 2.99 -5.62
C PRO A 388 27.13 2.30 -6.98
N GLU A 389 28.37 2.19 -7.45
CA GLU A 389 28.71 1.46 -8.69
C GLU A 389 28.24 0.00 -8.67
N HIS A 390 28.37 -0.65 -7.51
CA HIS A 390 27.96 -2.04 -7.32
C HIS A 390 26.48 -2.29 -7.63
N LEU A 391 25.61 -1.28 -7.49
CA LEU A 391 24.19 -1.41 -7.90
C LEU A 391 24.10 -1.78 -9.38
N TRP A 392 24.87 -1.07 -10.20
CA TRP A 392 24.85 -1.17 -11.65
C TRP A 392 25.64 -2.40 -12.12
N GLN A 393 26.85 -2.60 -11.59
CA GLN A 393 27.75 -3.69 -11.99
C GLN A 393 27.17 -5.08 -11.66
N ASN A 394 26.58 -5.23 -10.46
CA ASN A 394 26.13 -6.54 -10.01
C ASN A 394 24.74 -6.91 -10.55
N ASN A 395 23.90 -5.94 -10.93
CA ASN A 395 22.49 -6.15 -11.32
C ASN A 395 22.22 -5.75 -12.79
N THR A 396 23.23 -5.80 -13.64
CA THR A 396 23.15 -5.40 -15.07
C THR A 396 21.99 -6.05 -15.83
N MET A 397 21.75 -7.35 -15.59
CA MET A 397 20.75 -8.15 -16.30
C MET A 397 19.47 -8.41 -15.50
N SER A 398 19.39 -7.96 -14.24
CA SER A 398 18.27 -8.24 -13.33
C SER A 398 17.40 -7.02 -13.05
N LEU A 399 18.00 -5.82 -12.88
CA LEU A 399 17.28 -4.63 -12.41
C LEU A 399 16.34 -4.06 -13.49
N MET A 400 15.04 -4.22 -13.29
CA MET A 400 13.99 -3.77 -14.22
C MET A 400 13.35 -2.44 -13.81
N SER A 401 13.28 -2.13 -12.51
CA SER A 401 12.61 -0.94 -12.00
C SER A 401 13.43 -0.23 -10.94
N LEU A 402 13.67 1.07 -11.14
CA LEU A 402 14.33 1.96 -10.19
C LEU A 402 13.44 3.16 -9.90
N ASN A 403 13.06 3.34 -8.63
CA ASN A 403 12.25 4.47 -8.16
C ASN A 403 13.01 5.22 -7.06
N ILE A 404 13.27 6.51 -7.27
CA ILE A 404 14.01 7.38 -6.36
C ILE A 404 13.13 8.60 -6.05
N ARG A 405 12.79 8.79 -4.77
CA ARG A 405 11.87 9.86 -4.35
C ARG A 405 12.43 10.63 -3.16
N TYR A 406 12.38 11.95 -3.21
CA TYR A 406 12.69 12.85 -2.09
C TYR A 406 14.11 12.68 -1.49
N CYS A 407 15.07 12.07 -2.20
CA CYS A 407 16.46 11.98 -1.74
C CYS A 407 17.13 13.36 -1.87
N ALA A 408 17.09 14.15 -0.79
CA ALA A 408 17.49 15.56 -0.80
C ALA A 408 19.01 15.79 -0.96
N ASP A 409 19.84 14.80 -0.59
CA ASP A 409 21.30 14.89 -0.68
C ASP A 409 21.86 14.37 -2.02
N LEU A 410 21.03 13.72 -2.83
CA LEU A 410 21.44 13.08 -4.07
C LEU A 410 21.81 14.14 -5.12
N VAL A 411 23.07 14.17 -5.53
CA VAL A 411 23.61 15.10 -6.54
C VAL A 411 23.65 14.45 -7.93
N SER A 412 23.97 13.14 -7.98
CA SER A 412 24.05 12.38 -9.22
C SER A 412 23.59 10.94 -9.04
N ILE A 413 23.14 10.33 -10.14
CA ILE A 413 22.71 8.92 -10.21
C ILE A 413 23.83 8.02 -10.78
N LEU A 414 24.82 8.63 -11.44
CA LEU A 414 26.06 8.01 -11.93
C LEU A 414 27.28 8.70 -11.34
N LEU A 415 28.41 7.99 -11.32
CA LEU A 415 29.72 8.61 -11.17
C LEU A 415 30.20 9.13 -12.53
N PRO A 416 30.81 10.33 -12.56
CA PRO A 416 31.46 10.88 -13.74
C PRO A 416 32.82 10.19 -13.95
N HIS A 417 32.85 9.10 -14.71
CA HIS A 417 34.09 8.62 -15.29
C HIS A 417 33.94 8.48 -16.80
N GLU A 418 34.76 9.22 -17.53
CA GLU A 418 34.79 9.28 -18.99
C GLU A 418 35.37 8.01 -19.63
N ASP A 419 35.97 7.11 -18.85
CA ASP A 419 36.81 6.02 -19.40
C ASP A 419 36.41 4.60 -18.98
N ASP A 420 35.37 4.38 -18.17
CA ASP A 420 34.99 3.03 -17.74
C ASP A 420 33.71 2.53 -18.42
N VAL A 421 33.89 1.45 -19.19
CA VAL A 421 32.87 0.70 -19.93
C VAL A 421 32.01 -0.11 -18.95
N CYS A 422 31.39 0.55 -17.96
CA CYS A 422 30.34 -0.09 -17.19
C CYS A 422 29.08 -0.08 -18.04
N ALA A 423 28.77 -1.22 -18.67
CA ALA A 423 27.49 -1.46 -19.35
C ALA A 423 26.33 -1.17 -18.38
N PRO A 424 25.62 -0.04 -18.52
CA PRO A 424 24.52 0.30 -17.63
C PRO A 424 23.38 -0.71 -17.84
N CYS A 425 22.68 -1.05 -16.75
CA CYS A 425 21.64 -2.07 -16.68
C CYS A 425 20.79 -2.24 -17.96
N MET A 426 21.15 -3.22 -18.78
CA MET A 426 20.50 -3.53 -20.07
C MET A 426 19.02 -3.95 -19.91
N SER A 427 18.65 -4.37 -18.70
CA SER A 427 17.32 -4.86 -18.34
C SER A 427 16.39 -3.78 -17.77
N LEU A 428 16.88 -2.55 -17.54
CA LEU A 428 16.07 -1.50 -16.89
C LEU A 428 14.93 -1.07 -17.81
N GLN A 429 13.70 -1.28 -17.36
CA GLN A 429 12.47 -0.94 -18.08
C GLN A 429 11.84 0.36 -17.58
N SER A 430 12.02 0.69 -16.30
CA SER A 430 11.40 1.85 -15.69
C SER A 430 12.34 2.60 -14.75
N LEU A 431 12.48 3.90 -14.98
CA LEU A 431 13.24 4.82 -14.14
C LEU A 431 12.36 5.99 -13.71
N TYR A 432 12.12 6.12 -12.40
CA TYR A 432 11.32 7.20 -11.81
C TYR A 432 12.17 7.99 -10.83
N ILE A 433 12.22 9.31 -11.00
CA ILE A 433 12.94 10.24 -10.14
C ILE A 433 11.98 11.36 -9.75
N TYR A 434 11.75 11.55 -8.45
CA TYR A 434 10.77 12.52 -7.95
C TYR A 434 11.34 13.33 -6.78
N GLY A 435 11.29 14.67 -6.83
CA GLY A 435 11.53 15.50 -5.65
C GLY A 435 12.98 15.50 -5.14
N CYS A 436 13.97 15.16 -5.96
CA CYS A 436 15.38 15.18 -5.60
C CYS A 436 15.98 16.58 -5.79
N ASN A 437 16.01 17.38 -4.73
CA ASN A 437 16.28 18.81 -4.82
C ASN A 437 17.73 19.17 -5.20
N LYS A 438 18.74 18.41 -4.75
CA LYS A 438 20.14 18.66 -5.10
C LYS A 438 20.60 17.99 -6.40
N LEU A 439 19.76 17.16 -7.01
CA LEU A 439 20.10 16.43 -8.22
C LEU A 439 20.39 17.43 -9.33
N SER A 440 21.61 17.42 -9.86
CA SER A 440 22.05 18.33 -10.93
C SER A 440 22.37 17.59 -12.23
N HIS A 441 22.70 16.30 -12.15
CA HIS A 441 23.09 15.48 -13.30
C HIS A 441 22.25 14.22 -13.42
N LEU A 442 21.62 14.07 -14.58
CA LEU A 442 21.01 12.82 -15.03
C LEU A 442 22.04 11.98 -15.79
N PRO A 443 21.82 10.66 -15.93
CA PRO A 443 22.74 9.78 -16.65
C PRO A 443 22.87 10.17 -18.13
N ASN A 444 24.09 10.42 -18.62
CA ASN A 444 24.35 10.69 -20.04
C ASN A 444 24.39 9.42 -20.92
N THR A 445 24.45 8.24 -20.30
CA THR A 445 24.57 6.95 -20.96
C THR A 445 23.22 6.26 -21.21
N LEU A 446 22.10 7.00 -21.25
CA LEU A 446 20.76 6.43 -21.48
C LEU A 446 20.65 5.59 -22.75
N GLN A 447 21.45 5.89 -23.78
CA GLN A 447 21.55 5.13 -25.03
C GLN A 447 21.90 3.65 -24.84
N THR A 448 22.45 3.29 -23.68
CA THR A 448 22.78 1.89 -23.34
C THR A 448 21.59 1.12 -22.76
N LEU A 449 20.54 1.82 -22.31
CA LEU A 449 19.36 1.24 -21.68
C LEU A 449 18.36 0.75 -22.74
N ASN A 450 18.73 -0.32 -23.43
CA ASN A 450 18.00 -0.87 -24.58
C ASN A 450 16.61 -1.44 -24.26
N SER A 451 16.22 -1.49 -22.97
CA SER A 451 14.91 -1.97 -22.52
C SER A 451 14.05 -0.88 -21.90
N LEU A 452 14.52 0.38 -21.86
CA LEU A 452 13.86 1.45 -21.09
C LEU A 452 12.55 1.88 -21.76
N GLU A 453 11.41 1.47 -21.18
CA GLU A 453 10.08 1.82 -21.66
C GLU A 453 9.52 3.08 -21.00
N LYS A 454 9.92 3.37 -19.75
CA LYS A 454 9.37 4.48 -18.96
C LYS A 454 10.48 5.27 -18.29
N PHE A 455 10.49 6.58 -18.53
CA PHE A 455 11.41 7.49 -17.87
C PHE A 455 10.66 8.74 -17.38
N GLU A 456 10.61 8.92 -16.06
CA GLU A 456 9.95 10.07 -15.44
C GLU A 456 10.89 10.80 -14.50
N VAL A 457 11.02 12.11 -14.69
CA VAL A 457 11.77 13.02 -13.81
C VAL A 457 10.85 14.17 -13.43
N ILE A 458 10.52 14.28 -12.15
CA ILE A 458 9.51 15.19 -11.64
C ILE A 458 10.05 15.94 -10.43
N ASN A 459 9.78 17.25 -10.35
CA ASN A 459 10.11 18.11 -9.24
C ASN A 459 11.61 18.05 -8.82
N CYS A 460 12.53 18.11 -9.80
CA CYS A 460 13.98 18.11 -9.59
C CYS A 460 14.60 19.46 -10.04
N PRO A 461 14.48 20.53 -9.24
CA PRO A 461 14.71 21.91 -9.71
C PRO A 461 16.14 22.24 -10.15
N ASN A 462 17.16 21.53 -9.62
CA ASN A 462 18.56 21.77 -9.96
C ASN A 462 19.02 21.05 -11.23
N VAL A 463 18.20 20.16 -11.79
CA VAL A 463 18.51 19.54 -13.08
C VAL A 463 18.19 20.57 -14.16
N MET A 464 19.22 21.15 -14.77
CA MET A 464 19.04 22.18 -15.80
C MET A 464 19.00 21.61 -17.23
N TYR A 465 19.57 20.42 -17.40
CA TYR A 465 19.73 19.77 -18.71
C TYR A 465 19.19 18.35 -18.68
N PHE A 466 18.52 17.97 -19.77
CA PHE A 466 18.11 16.59 -20.00
C PHE A 466 19.16 15.88 -20.88
N PRO A 467 19.56 14.64 -20.56
CA PRO A 467 20.53 13.87 -21.34
C PRO A 467 20.00 13.56 -22.75
N SER A 468 20.91 13.27 -23.69
CA SER A 468 20.50 12.86 -25.04
C SER A 468 19.73 11.54 -24.99
N LEU A 469 18.58 11.50 -25.66
CA LEU A 469 17.74 10.31 -25.82
C LEU A 469 18.03 9.55 -27.10
N GLN A 470 19.10 9.92 -27.81
CA GLN A 470 19.49 9.25 -29.05
C GLN A 470 19.77 7.76 -28.79
N GLY A 471 19.06 6.88 -29.51
CA GLY A 471 19.24 5.43 -29.40
C GLY A 471 18.32 4.75 -28.38
N VAL A 472 17.49 5.48 -27.63
CA VAL A 472 16.50 4.91 -26.69
C VAL A 472 15.18 4.60 -27.42
N ALA A 473 15.25 3.68 -28.39
CA ALA A 473 14.12 3.31 -29.24
C ALA A 473 12.87 2.72 -28.53
N PRO A 474 12.96 1.93 -27.42
CA PRO A 474 11.79 1.29 -26.82
C PRO A 474 10.97 2.24 -25.92
N LEU A 475 11.40 3.49 -25.72
CA LEU A 475 10.74 4.41 -24.81
C LEU A 475 9.28 4.65 -25.20
N ARG A 476 8.35 4.38 -24.28
CA ARG A 476 6.89 4.51 -24.47
C ARG A 476 6.33 5.70 -23.70
N THR A 477 6.88 6.00 -22.54
CA THR A 477 6.42 7.08 -21.67
C THR A 477 7.59 7.94 -21.22
N LEU A 478 7.49 9.25 -21.47
CA LEU A 478 8.44 10.25 -20.99
C LEU A 478 7.69 11.33 -20.23
N ARG A 479 8.08 11.57 -18.97
CA ARG A 479 7.57 12.68 -18.17
C ARG A 479 8.71 13.57 -17.69
N ILE A 480 8.63 14.84 -18.03
CA ILE A 480 9.60 15.88 -17.69
C ILE A 480 8.87 16.95 -16.92
N SER A 481 9.21 17.12 -15.65
CA SER A 481 8.59 18.14 -14.84
C SER A 481 9.55 18.84 -13.90
N PHE A 482 10.43 19.67 -14.47
CA PHE A 482 11.47 20.37 -13.72
C PHE A 482 12.09 21.53 -14.53
N GLY A 483 13.08 22.23 -13.97
CA GLY A 483 13.70 23.46 -14.48
C GLY A 483 14.49 23.37 -15.80
N VAL A 484 14.19 22.44 -16.70
CA VAL A 484 14.86 22.26 -17.99
C VAL A 484 14.93 23.58 -18.77
N GLU A 485 16.12 23.95 -19.25
CA GLU A 485 16.29 25.11 -20.15
C GLU A 485 16.08 24.74 -21.62
N VAL A 486 16.60 23.58 -22.02
CA VAL A 486 16.63 23.11 -23.41
C VAL A 486 15.88 21.79 -23.54
N PHE A 487 14.98 21.69 -24.52
CA PHE A 487 14.25 20.47 -24.80
C PHE A 487 15.20 19.27 -25.07
N PRO A 488 14.87 18.04 -24.62
CA PRO A 488 15.74 16.88 -24.78
C PRO A 488 16.16 16.63 -26.24
N SER A 489 17.46 16.60 -26.51
CA SER A 489 17.98 16.23 -27.83
C SER A 489 17.82 14.72 -28.08
N GLY A 490 17.60 14.33 -29.32
CA GLY A 490 17.55 12.91 -29.71
C GLY A 490 16.19 12.25 -29.49
N LEU A 491 15.18 12.98 -28.98
CA LEU A 491 13.81 12.47 -28.79
C LEU A 491 13.19 11.96 -30.10
N GLN A 492 13.57 12.53 -31.25
CA GLN A 492 13.15 12.08 -32.57
C GLN A 492 13.50 10.61 -32.88
N SER A 493 14.48 10.03 -32.16
CA SER A 493 14.82 8.61 -32.30
C SER A 493 13.89 7.67 -31.53
N CYS A 494 13.08 8.18 -30.61
CA CYS A 494 12.14 7.42 -29.79
C CYS A 494 10.81 7.18 -30.53
N THR A 495 10.85 6.47 -31.66
CA THR A 495 9.67 6.24 -32.52
C THR A 495 8.55 5.42 -31.86
N SER A 496 8.85 4.70 -30.77
CA SER A 496 7.87 3.97 -29.96
C SER A 496 7.14 4.83 -28.92
N LEU A 497 7.49 6.12 -28.81
CA LEU A 497 6.95 7.00 -27.77
C LEU A 497 5.44 7.17 -27.95
N SER A 498 4.70 6.84 -26.90
CA SER A 498 3.23 6.85 -26.88
C SER A 498 2.67 7.96 -26.01
N GLU A 499 3.38 8.34 -24.93
CA GLU A 499 2.94 9.37 -23.99
C GLU A 499 4.11 10.31 -23.64
N LEU A 500 3.90 11.61 -23.86
CA LEU A 500 4.82 12.67 -23.51
C LEU A 500 4.14 13.69 -22.59
N TYR A 501 4.71 13.86 -21.39
CA TYR A 501 4.22 14.83 -20.40
C TYR A 501 5.34 15.84 -20.11
N ILE A 502 5.04 17.12 -20.28
CA ILE A 502 5.95 18.24 -19.99
C ILE A 502 5.18 19.18 -19.07
N SER A 503 5.54 19.24 -17.79
CA SER A 503 4.79 20.04 -16.83
C SER A 503 5.68 20.83 -15.87
N ILE A 504 5.34 22.04 -15.45
CA ILE A 504 6.13 22.76 -14.42
C ILE A 504 7.60 22.94 -14.87
N CYS A 505 7.77 23.39 -16.13
CA CYS A 505 9.08 23.67 -16.73
C CYS A 505 9.29 25.18 -16.85
N PRO A 506 9.79 25.86 -15.80
CA PRO A 506 9.86 27.32 -15.78
C PRO A 506 10.87 27.92 -16.76
N ASN A 507 11.92 27.19 -17.14
CA ASN A 507 13.00 27.74 -17.99
C ASN A 507 12.88 27.34 -19.47
N LEU A 508 11.97 26.41 -19.81
CA LEU A 508 11.81 25.90 -21.16
C LEU A 508 11.19 26.97 -22.06
N LYS A 509 11.91 27.34 -23.14
CA LYS A 509 11.48 28.39 -24.07
C LYS A 509 10.86 27.86 -25.35
N LEU A 510 11.34 26.72 -25.86
CA LEU A 510 10.98 26.21 -27.18
C LEU A 510 10.83 24.68 -27.10
N ILE A 511 9.81 24.15 -27.76
CA ILE A 511 9.68 22.72 -28.06
C ILE A 511 9.85 22.57 -29.58
N PRO A 512 10.83 21.78 -30.08
CA PRO A 512 11.12 21.66 -31.50
C PRO A 512 10.08 20.81 -32.24
N ASP A 513 10.17 20.78 -33.57
CA ASP A 513 9.37 19.92 -34.43
C ASP A 513 9.67 18.43 -34.15
N MET A 514 8.62 17.61 -34.12
CA MET A 514 8.73 16.18 -33.81
C MET A 514 8.07 15.32 -34.90
N PRO A 515 8.53 15.40 -36.17
CA PRO A 515 7.85 14.75 -37.29
C PRO A 515 7.84 13.22 -37.16
N GLU A 516 8.88 12.63 -36.58
CA GLU A 516 9.11 11.18 -36.49
C GLU A 516 8.27 10.47 -35.39
N LEU A 517 7.59 11.21 -34.51
CA LEU A 517 6.86 10.65 -33.36
C LEU A 517 5.44 10.18 -33.73
N HIS A 518 5.33 9.35 -34.77
CA HIS A 518 4.04 8.89 -35.31
C HIS A 518 3.22 8.02 -34.33
N SER A 519 3.86 7.41 -33.33
CA SER A 519 3.23 6.55 -32.32
C SER A 519 2.63 7.33 -31.15
N LEU A 520 2.83 8.65 -31.08
CA LEU A 520 2.41 9.45 -29.93
C LEU A 520 0.87 9.51 -29.84
N ILE A 521 0.33 9.02 -28.73
CA ILE A 521 -1.11 8.97 -28.43
C ILE A 521 -1.50 10.15 -27.53
N ARG A 522 -0.60 10.57 -26.64
CA ARG A 522 -0.83 11.62 -25.65
C ARG A 522 0.31 12.61 -25.57
N LEU A 523 -0.03 13.89 -25.62
CA LEU A 523 0.88 15.01 -25.40
C LEU A 523 0.25 15.99 -24.41
N ASP A 524 0.87 16.11 -23.24
CA ASP A 524 0.42 17.03 -22.19
C ASP A 524 1.54 18.05 -21.92
N ILE A 525 1.26 19.34 -22.13
CA ILE A 525 2.14 20.48 -21.88
C ILE A 525 1.42 21.41 -20.91
N CYS A 526 1.91 21.54 -19.68
CA CYS A 526 1.25 22.32 -18.64
C CYS A 526 2.24 23.15 -17.81
N ASP A 527 1.84 24.33 -17.33
CA ASP A 527 2.66 25.09 -16.37
C ASP A 527 4.09 25.40 -16.88
N CYS A 528 4.20 25.81 -18.15
CA CYS A 528 5.47 26.25 -18.74
C CYS A 528 5.44 27.78 -18.97
N PRO A 529 5.74 28.60 -17.95
CA PRO A 529 5.53 30.05 -17.98
C PRO A 529 6.39 30.81 -18.99
N ASN A 530 7.53 30.25 -19.39
CA ASN A 530 8.44 30.88 -20.35
C ASN A 530 8.41 30.26 -21.75
N LEU A 531 7.50 29.31 -22.02
CA LEU A 531 7.36 28.67 -23.32
C LEU A 531 6.80 29.66 -24.35
N ILE A 532 7.55 29.88 -25.43
CA ILE A 532 7.25 30.87 -26.48
C ILE A 532 6.62 30.21 -27.70
N SER A 533 7.10 29.02 -28.08
CA SER A 533 6.57 28.28 -29.22
C SER A 533 6.64 26.77 -29.02
N ILE A 534 5.75 26.08 -29.71
CA ILE A 534 5.69 24.61 -29.84
C ILE A 534 5.79 24.31 -31.33
N GLY A 535 6.66 23.38 -31.71
CA GLY A 535 6.89 22.98 -33.10
C GLY A 535 5.67 22.35 -33.79
N ASP A 536 5.83 22.06 -35.07
CA ASP A 536 4.78 21.52 -35.94
C ASP A 536 4.33 20.12 -35.47
N LEU A 537 3.02 19.96 -35.28
CA LEU A 537 2.38 18.72 -34.83
C LEU A 537 1.83 17.87 -36.00
N ARG A 538 1.98 18.29 -37.27
CA ARG A 538 1.48 17.56 -38.45
C ARG A 538 1.92 16.09 -38.50
N GLY A 539 3.12 15.77 -38.00
CA GLY A 539 3.65 14.40 -37.96
C GLY A 539 2.94 13.45 -36.99
N LEU A 540 2.14 13.95 -36.05
CA LEU A 540 1.58 13.21 -34.90
C LEU A 540 0.20 12.58 -35.20
N HIS A 541 0.11 11.82 -36.27
CA HIS A 541 -1.16 11.26 -36.78
C HIS A 541 -1.92 10.34 -35.79
N SER A 542 -1.22 9.74 -34.81
CA SER A 542 -1.82 8.87 -33.80
C SER A 542 -2.38 9.61 -32.59
N LEU A 543 -2.17 10.93 -32.50
CA LEU A 543 -2.48 11.70 -31.31
C LEU A 543 -4.00 11.71 -31.05
N ASN A 544 -4.36 11.28 -29.85
CA ASN A 544 -5.74 11.16 -29.39
C ASN A 544 -6.04 12.15 -28.26
N HIS A 545 -5.01 12.47 -27.46
CA HIS A 545 -5.11 13.35 -26.32
C HIS A 545 -4.06 14.46 -26.42
N LEU A 546 -4.51 15.71 -26.43
CA LEU A 546 -3.66 16.89 -26.40
C LEU A 546 -4.11 17.82 -25.27
N LEU A 547 -3.18 18.20 -24.40
CA LEU A 547 -3.42 19.18 -23.34
C LEU A 547 -2.32 20.26 -23.42
N ILE A 548 -2.70 21.54 -23.58
CA ILE A 548 -1.78 22.69 -23.54
C ILE A 548 -2.38 23.74 -22.61
N ALA A 549 -1.88 23.84 -21.38
CA ALA A 549 -2.46 24.74 -20.39
C ALA A 549 -1.41 25.53 -19.61
N ARG A 550 -1.76 26.74 -19.17
CA ARG A 550 -0.92 27.55 -18.26
C ARG A 550 0.46 27.85 -18.86
N CYS A 551 0.46 28.33 -20.12
CA CYS A 551 1.64 28.73 -20.90
C CYS A 551 1.50 30.20 -21.36
N PRO A 552 1.62 31.19 -20.44
CA PRO A 552 1.28 32.59 -20.70
C PRO A 552 2.12 33.32 -21.76
N LYS A 553 3.28 32.78 -22.19
CA LYS A 553 4.12 33.39 -23.23
C LYS A 553 3.96 32.75 -24.60
N LEU A 554 3.13 31.72 -24.72
CA LEU A 554 2.87 31.04 -25.99
C LEU A 554 2.02 31.97 -26.87
N SER A 555 2.59 32.50 -27.95
CA SER A 555 1.97 33.55 -28.77
C SER A 555 0.98 33.02 -29.82
N HIS A 556 1.11 31.76 -30.21
CA HIS A 556 0.24 31.10 -31.18
C HIS A 556 0.04 29.63 -30.79
N LEU A 557 -1.05 29.05 -31.25
CA LEU A 557 -1.26 27.61 -31.18
C LEU A 557 -0.24 26.89 -32.07
N PRO A 558 0.16 25.66 -31.73
CA PRO A 558 1.03 24.88 -32.59
C PRO A 558 0.39 24.64 -33.96
N ASP A 559 1.20 24.70 -35.00
CA ASP A 559 0.77 24.35 -36.36
C ASP A 559 0.44 22.86 -36.46
N GLY A 560 -0.43 22.49 -37.41
CA GLY A 560 -0.76 21.09 -37.70
C GLY A 560 -1.90 20.48 -36.89
N LEU A 561 -2.58 21.26 -36.04
CA LEU A 561 -3.77 20.81 -35.30
C LEU A 561 -4.90 20.31 -36.22
N ASP A 562 -5.00 20.86 -37.43
CA ASP A 562 -5.94 20.47 -38.47
C ASP A 562 -5.69 19.06 -39.03
N CYS A 563 -4.45 18.58 -38.93
CA CYS A 563 -4.03 17.27 -39.41
C CYS A 563 -4.26 16.14 -38.39
N LEU A 564 -4.64 16.47 -37.13
CA LEU A 564 -4.82 15.52 -36.03
C LEU A 564 -6.17 14.79 -36.10
N THR A 565 -6.33 13.91 -37.08
CA THR A 565 -7.60 13.21 -37.37
C THR A 565 -8.05 12.19 -36.31
N ARG A 566 -7.22 11.87 -35.32
CA ARG A 566 -7.56 10.91 -34.26
C ARG A 566 -7.81 11.56 -32.90
N LEU A 567 -7.75 12.89 -32.84
CA LEU A 567 -7.90 13.65 -31.60
C LEU A 567 -9.33 13.53 -31.05
N LYS A 568 -9.46 13.03 -29.82
CA LYS A 568 -10.72 12.93 -29.10
C LYS A 568 -10.78 13.78 -27.85
N TYR A 569 -9.63 14.05 -27.22
CA TYR A 569 -9.53 14.94 -26.07
C TYR A 569 -8.64 16.13 -26.44
N LEU A 570 -9.13 17.33 -26.18
CA LEU A 570 -8.39 18.57 -26.29
C LEU A 570 -8.58 19.39 -25.03
N GLY A 571 -7.50 19.68 -24.33
CA GLY A 571 -7.45 20.61 -23.21
C GLY A 571 -6.63 21.83 -23.58
N ILE A 572 -7.17 23.04 -23.45
CA ILE A 572 -6.42 24.25 -23.79
C ILE A 572 -6.85 25.49 -22.99
N GLY A 573 -5.91 26.34 -22.61
CA GLY A 573 -6.21 27.64 -21.99
C GLY A 573 -5.16 28.15 -21.02
N GLU A 574 -5.38 29.35 -20.48
CA GLU A 574 -4.35 30.10 -19.71
C GLU A 574 -3.04 30.27 -20.53
N LEU A 575 -3.19 30.66 -21.79
CA LEU A 575 -2.09 31.01 -22.71
C LEU A 575 -1.78 32.52 -22.62
N CYS A 576 -1.24 33.13 -23.69
CA CYS A 576 -1.01 34.56 -23.72
C CYS A 576 -2.30 35.39 -23.70
N GLU A 577 -2.19 36.69 -23.38
CA GLU A 577 -3.35 37.59 -23.31
C GLU A 577 -4.06 37.77 -24.66
N GLU A 578 -3.35 37.58 -25.78
CA GLU A 578 -3.89 37.67 -27.14
C GLU A 578 -4.66 36.41 -27.57
N LEU A 579 -4.39 35.27 -26.94
CA LEU A 579 -5.08 34.00 -27.18
C LEU A 579 -6.14 33.77 -26.10
N ASP A 580 -7.21 34.58 -26.15
CA ASP A 580 -8.40 34.29 -25.35
C ASP A 580 -9.09 33.00 -25.82
N VAL A 581 -9.94 32.42 -24.97
CA VAL A 581 -10.64 31.16 -25.27
C VAL A 581 -11.45 31.26 -26.57
N SER A 582 -12.04 32.42 -26.87
CA SER A 582 -12.82 32.65 -28.10
C SER A 582 -11.95 32.55 -29.34
N THR A 583 -10.77 33.19 -29.31
CA THR A 583 -9.77 33.16 -30.38
C THR A 583 -9.23 31.74 -30.58
N ILE A 584 -8.93 31.04 -29.48
CA ILE A 584 -8.48 29.64 -29.54
C ILE A 584 -9.52 28.75 -30.22
N LEU A 585 -10.79 28.86 -29.81
CA LEU A 585 -11.90 28.08 -30.39
C LEU A 585 -12.12 28.39 -31.88
N CYS A 586 -11.96 29.65 -32.29
CA CYS A 586 -11.97 30.06 -33.69
C CYS A 586 -10.80 29.46 -34.48
N SER A 587 -9.61 29.42 -33.91
CA SER A 587 -8.42 28.88 -34.58
C SER A 587 -8.48 27.36 -34.81
N ILE A 588 -9.14 26.62 -33.93
CA ILE A 588 -9.27 25.15 -34.04
C ILE A 588 -10.55 24.71 -34.78
N GLN A 589 -11.23 25.62 -35.50
CA GLN A 589 -12.56 25.39 -36.09
C GLN A 589 -12.61 24.41 -37.28
N HIS A 590 -11.59 23.58 -37.48
CA HIS A 590 -11.49 22.66 -38.61
C HIS A 590 -12.63 21.62 -38.60
N GLN A 591 -13.20 21.34 -39.78
CA GLN A 591 -14.39 20.49 -39.94
C GLN A 591 -14.25 19.11 -39.29
N HIS A 592 -13.03 18.55 -39.30
CA HIS A 592 -12.76 17.26 -38.69
C HIS A 592 -12.92 17.30 -37.15
N LEU A 593 -12.27 18.26 -36.47
CA LEU A 593 -12.30 18.37 -35.00
C LEU A 593 -13.71 18.61 -34.46
N GLN A 594 -14.57 19.29 -35.22
CA GLN A 594 -15.98 19.52 -34.85
C GLN A 594 -16.79 18.23 -34.66
N THR A 595 -16.40 17.15 -35.34
CA THR A 595 -17.12 15.85 -35.31
C THR A 595 -16.36 14.77 -34.55
N SER A 596 -15.03 14.81 -34.53
CA SER A 596 -14.20 13.80 -33.89
C SER A 596 -13.98 14.00 -32.39
N LEU A 597 -14.02 15.26 -31.92
CA LEU A 597 -13.68 15.60 -30.54
C LEU A 597 -14.79 15.13 -29.59
N GLU A 598 -14.43 14.27 -28.64
CA GLU A 598 -15.35 13.72 -27.63
C GLU A 598 -15.28 14.49 -26.30
N GLU A 599 -14.13 15.09 -25.99
CA GLU A 599 -13.88 15.82 -24.75
C GLU A 599 -13.13 17.13 -25.00
N LEU A 600 -13.60 18.20 -24.37
CA LEU A 600 -12.99 19.52 -24.44
C LEU A 600 -12.82 20.06 -23.02
N GLU A 601 -11.62 20.51 -22.70
CA GLU A 601 -11.26 21.11 -21.41
C GLU A 601 -10.71 22.51 -21.63
N LEU A 602 -11.32 23.53 -21.02
CA LEU A 602 -10.93 24.93 -21.20
C LEU A 602 -10.44 25.53 -19.89
N PHE A 603 -9.26 26.15 -19.92
CA PHE A 603 -8.64 26.83 -18.77
C PHE A 603 -8.71 28.36 -18.93
N GLY A 604 -8.65 29.11 -17.82
CA GLY A 604 -8.59 30.58 -17.87
C GLY A 604 -9.88 31.25 -18.37
N CYS A 605 -11.03 30.66 -18.06
CA CYS A 605 -12.33 31.22 -18.44
C CYS A 605 -12.86 32.29 -17.46
N ASP A 606 -11.99 32.84 -16.62
CA ASP A 606 -12.28 33.85 -15.59
C ASP A 606 -12.58 35.22 -16.18
N LYS A 607 -11.96 35.55 -17.33
CA LYS A 607 -12.18 36.82 -18.05
C LYS A 607 -13.46 36.83 -18.92
N LEU A 608 -14.13 35.68 -19.09
CA LEU A 608 -15.30 35.57 -19.96
C LEU A 608 -16.61 35.88 -19.21
N ASN A 609 -17.34 36.89 -19.71
CA ASN A 609 -18.68 37.22 -19.18
C ASN A 609 -19.78 36.28 -19.70
N THR A 610 -19.60 35.70 -20.89
CA THR A 610 -20.56 34.80 -21.56
C THR A 610 -19.84 33.64 -22.23
N PRO A 611 -20.39 32.40 -22.21
CA PRO A 611 -19.75 31.26 -22.86
C PRO A 611 -19.62 31.48 -24.36
N PRO A 612 -18.45 31.20 -24.97
CA PRO A 612 -18.26 31.35 -26.41
C PRO A 612 -19.19 30.41 -27.17
N ASP A 613 -19.99 30.97 -28.09
CA ASP A 613 -20.94 30.22 -28.92
C ASP A 613 -20.21 29.29 -29.91
N GLU A 614 -18.92 29.52 -30.13
CA GLU A 614 -18.00 28.68 -30.90
C GLU A 614 -17.95 27.24 -30.38
N ILE A 615 -18.13 27.03 -29.07
CA ILE A 615 -18.18 25.69 -28.46
C ILE A 615 -19.34 24.86 -29.05
N LEU A 616 -20.43 25.51 -29.47
CA LEU A 616 -21.61 24.84 -30.03
C LEU A 616 -21.32 24.15 -31.37
N ARG A 617 -20.21 24.49 -32.02
CA ARG A 617 -19.80 23.88 -33.30
C ARG A 617 -19.24 22.47 -33.12
N PHE A 618 -18.85 22.06 -31.91
CA PHE A 618 -18.35 20.71 -31.61
C PHE A 618 -19.51 19.74 -31.38
N THR A 619 -20.13 19.29 -32.46
CA THR A 619 -21.29 18.39 -32.45
C THR A 619 -20.99 16.98 -31.93
N GLY A 620 -19.72 16.54 -31.99
CA GLY A 620 -19.27 15.24 -31.48
C GLY A 620 -19.04 15.19 -29.96
N LEU A 621 -19.12 16.35 -29.28
CA LEU A 621 -18.70 16.50 -27.90
C LEU A 621 -19.58 15.71 -26.93
N LYS A 622 -18.96 14.92 -26.07
CA LYS A 622 -19.64 14.13 -25.01
C LYS A 622 -19.37 14.72 -23.64
N ARG A 623 -18.19 15.31 -23.42
CA ARG A 623 -17.80 15.89 -22.13
C ARG A 623 -17.18 17.28 -22.32
N LEU A 624 -17.60 18.23 -21.49
CA LEU A 624 -17.04 19.59 -21.46
C LEU A 624 -16.62 19.91 -20.03
N GLN A 625 -15.36 20.28 -19.85
CA GLN A 625 -14.83 20.78 -18.58
C GLN A 625 -14.37 22.22 -18.74
N VAL A 626 -14.73 23.07 -17.79
CA VAL A 626 -14.33 24.48 -17.81
C VAL A 626 -13.82 24.90 -16.44
N HIS A 627 -12.61 25.48 -16.44
CA HIS A 627 -11.90 25.94 -15.26
C HIS A 627 -11.88 27.46 -15.20
N GLY A 628 -12.14 28.01 -14.00
CA GLY A 628 -12.06 29.45 -13.76
C GLY A 628 -13.33 30.25 -14.09
N TRP A 629 -14.43 29.61 -14.51
CA TRP A 629 -15.65 30.34 -14.87
C TRP A 629 -16.30 31.06 -13.66
N PRO A 630 -16.64 32.37 -13.75
CA PRO A 630 -17.05 33.17 -12.59
C PRO A 630 -18.31 32.69 -11.86
N SER A 631 -19.29 32.16 -12.61
CA SER A 631 -20.57 31.70 -12.07
C SER A 631 -20.98 30.34 -12.63
N GLN A 632 -20.92 29.31 -11.78
CA GLN A 632 -21.40 27.96 -12.08
C GLN A 632 -22.85 27.99 -12.60
N ARG A 633 -23.73 28.75 -11.94
CA ARG A 633 -25.17 28.77 -12.26
C ARG A 633 -25.47 29.33 -13.65
N THR A 634 -24.73 30.34 -14.12
CA THR A 634 -24.96 30.92 -15.46
C THR A 634 -24.43 29.99 -16.55
N PHE A 635 -23.26 29.39 -16.33
CA PHE A 635 -22.67 28.40 -17.24
C PHE A 635 -23.57 27.17 -17.44
N PHE A 636 -24.01 26.53 -16.35
CA PHE A 636 -24.90 25.37 -16.45
C PHE A 636 -26.26 25.72 -17.08
N LYS A 637 -26.80 26.92 -16.84
CA LYS A 637 -28.03 27.38 -17.50
C LYS A 637 -27.85 27.55 -19.01
N TRP A 638 -26.70 28.08 -19.45
CA TRP A 638 -26.39 28.25 -20.87
C TRP A 638 -26.21 26.88 -21.55
N ILE A 639 -25.41 25.97 -20.97
CA ILE A 639 -25.18 24.63 -21.51
C ILE A 639 -26.48 23.83 -21.60
N ASN A 640 -27.28 23.78 -20.52
CA ASN A 640 -28.51 22.98 -20.51
C ASN A 640 -29.53 23.47 -21.56
N ARG A 641 -29.45 24.73 -21.97
CA ARG A 641 -30.30 25.26 -23.04
C ARG A 641 -29.80 24.86 -24.43
N ARG A 642 -28.48 24.84 -24.65
CA ARG A 642 -27.87 24.78 -26.00
C ARG A 642 -27.13 23.48 -26.35
N MET A 643 -26.63 22.71 -25.37
CA MET A 643 -25.89 21.46 -25.58
C MET A 643 -26.45 20.29 -24.76
N ARG A 644 -27.69 19.90 -25.04
CA ARG A 644 -28.39 18.82 -24.30
C ARG A 644 -27.86 17.41 -24.56
N HIS A 645 -26.97 17.25 -25.55
CA HIS A 645 -26.40 15.95 -25.95
C HIS A 645 -25.17 15.55 -25.12
N LEU A 646 -24.61 16.47 -24.31
CA LEU A 646 -23.47 16.17 -23.45
C LEU A 646 -23.83 15.11 -22.41
N LYS A 647 -22.94 14.15 -22.23
CA LYS A 647 -23.06 13.07 -21.24
C LYS A 647 -22.51 13.48 -19.87
N SER A 648 -21.57 14.42 -19.84
CA SER A 648 -20.95 14.91 -18.61
C SER A 648 -20.53 16.37 -18.75
N ILE A 649 -20.69 17.16 -17.68
CA ILE A 649 -20.26 18.56 -17.60
C ILE A 649 -19.48 18.73 -16.30
N GLY A 650 -18.21 19.11 -16.42
CA GLY A 650 -17.35 19.45 -15.30
C GLY A 650 -17.25 20.97 -15.13
N TRP A 651 -17.22 21.42 -13.87
CA TRP A 651 -16.93 22.81 -13.53
C TRP A 651 -16.01 22.82 -12.32
N ALA A 652 -14.88 23.53 -12.43
CA ALA A 652 -14.01 23.78 -11.31
C ALA A 652 -13.77 25.29 -11.17
N ARG A 653 -13.89 25.78 -9.92
CA ARG A 653 -13.48 27.13 -9.57
C ARG A 653 -11.95 27.15 -9.53
N THR A 654 -11.33 28.19 -10.08
CA THR A 654 -9.89 28.43 -9.91
C THR A 654 -9.54 28.33 -8.42
N MET A 655 -8.71 27.34 -8.05
CA MET A 655 -8.07 27.37 -6.74
C MET A 655 -7.11 28.56 -6.73
N ALA A 656 -7.13 29.35 -5.66
CA ALA A 656 -6.17 30.43 -5.48
C ALA A 656 -4.74 29.86 -5.52
N ARG A 657 -3.83 30.62 -6.15
CA ARG A 657 -2.41 30.35 -6.40
C ARG A 657 -1.66 29.67 -5.26
#